data_AF-A0A9W9LDQ0-F1
#
_entry.id   AF-A0A9W9LDQ0-F1
#
_cell.length_a   1.000
_cell.length_b   1.000
_cell.length_c   1.000
_cell.angle_alpha   90.00
_cell.angle_beta   90.00
_cell.angle_gamma   90.00
#
_symmetry.space_group_name_H-M   'P 1'
#
loop_
_entity.id
_entity.type
_entity.pdbx_description
1 polymer ?
#
loop_
_entity_poly.entity_id
_entity_poly.type
_entity_poly.pdbx_seq_one_letter_code
_entity_poly.pdbx_strand_id
1 'polypeptide(L)'
;MAQLYDKLTSEPCLDIALDCEPYCAVFESFGSRDSFIQTLYDAVLPEIRGLQGKTVAVENLHHIRREQTNNPEIWDSPYGGYLDFVTDQRDLAYWRPYVGQASSLKERISTHHRNIQTGHQDSLHYWVIRIGEGHRKANFIRLWQILFPPGIDDMVKLVNENFLEKVMCRAFESLPPSTLEEFFDPPSGPNGGFSGMGLNVVSPLYQGKSLGAILRHKISQKWDKSPDTDICQWSEARSATRNYTKWTPSARPMLTRRDHYGILRQAVLEKVPLKESFIDINQALPVDADQIPWGLLGEDLEDPVSWFQKVKINFQEQKYLSSEIDEINGRPDSFICPVGTSEASIGIVFGCVPSHGYKPNEDNEPDVFHHLPWGMRESGLDQTNSLIWSANLQKFTLIPDNFQSRPLSTSMIRFMKTATQELISRSKLRVVLMCGGEVQRIVLPDNLSASAKITLRLYRVECSAWVQHDGSRILRLFIQSPSPLTKLWSSDGRVAYQITSLFRFLSGIIDVKIRSSFFESSLVVALIVREWHEEKLGKKPPVSPEDLDPILKLWLAERGFVSDRDLESLAEAANGSLRRAAKVMALFQEKAPGLFSADHSALPHPEEQGLECLDESLFETATDFGILLPENGEALGKSEPLSELDDGELDQGPEVDQDRKRPIQLLKGSKHKGHFIPPSTYDFTIRQVRVQITTPIESIDGFWVQAQLAPPGTKHPHVWAQEATPEDPGSRLALRFGILDSDGNEIGFQYPTSGGWEACFKANRLVDELNGDRAPDISKRPRRHIYVDHRHGPYLEKHPELAKFVGGSYIGNNGEFIPGGRSKRQREEQQDRANKEAKKKKGR
;
A
#
# COMPACT_ATOMS: atom_id res chain seq x y z
N MET A 1 22.73 -24.61 -5.15
CA MET A 1 22.94 -23.17 -5.45
C MET A 1 22.64 -22.90 -6.90
N ALA A 2 23.40 -23.45 -7.85
CA ALA A 2 23.15 -23.34 -9.30
C ALA A 2 21.68 -23.57 -9.73
N GLN A 3 21.08 -24.71 -9.38
CA GLN A 3 19.66 -24.99 -9.68
C GLN A 3 18.69 -23.90 -9.18
N LEU A 4 18.91 -23.39 -7.96
CA LEU A 4 18.06 -22.34 -7.40
C LEU A 4 18.24 -21.02 -8.15
N TYR A 5 19.48 -20.66 -8.49
CA TYR A 5 19.77 -19.47 -9.30
C TYR A 5 19.03 -19.56 -10.63
N ASP A 6 19.22 -20.66 -11.36
CA ASP A 6 18.63 -20.85 -12.69
C ASP A 6 17.10 -20.77 -12.64
N LYS A 7 16.50 -21.40 -11.63
CA LYS A 7 15.04 -21.38 -11.42
C LYS A 7 14.50 -20.00 -11.07
N LEU A 8 15.24 -19.20 -10.33
CA LEU A 8 14.86 -17.82 -9.99
C LEU A 8 15.06 -16.86 -11.16
N THR A 9 15.98 -17.15 -12.08
CA THR A 9 16.23 -16.35 -13.28
C THR A 9 15.38 -16.73 -14.49
N SER A 10 14.74 -17.90 -14.48
CA SER A 10 13.80 -18.32 -15.54
C SER A 10 12.41 -17.70 -15.33
N GLU A 11 11.74 -17.25 -16.41
CA GLU A 11 10.35 -16.75 -16.39
C GLU A 11 9.34 -17.74 -15.74
N PRO A 12 8.22 -17.24 -15.16
CA PRO A 12 7.68 -17.78 -13.93
C PRO A 12 6.82 -19.04 -14.14
N CYS A 13 7.32 -20.17 -13.65
CA CYS A 13 6.52 -21.38 -13.40
C CYS A 13 6.61 -21.73 -11.91
N LEU A 14 6.07 -20.85 -11.07
CA LEU A 14 5.93 -21.06 -9.63
C LEU A 14 4.45 -20.89 -9.26
N ASP A 15 3.91 -21.81 -8.45
CA ASP A 15 2.48 -21.89 -8.09
C ASP A 15 1.97 -20.67 -7.30
N ILE A 16 2.91 -19.84 -6.84
CA ILE A 16 2.68 -18.61 -6.09
C ILE A 16 3.54 -17.55 -6.78
N ALA A 17 2.92 -16.51 -7.34
CA ALA A 17 3.59 -15.41 -8.05
C ALA A 17 4.73 -14.83 -7.19
N LEU A 18 5.94 -15.34 -7.42
CA LEU A 18 7.16 -14.88 -6.82
C LEU A 18 7.65 -13.77 -7.73
N ASP A 19 7.47 -12.53 -7.28
CA ASP A 19 8.19 -11.41 -7.87
C ASP A 19 9.70 -11.68 -7.73
N CYS A 20 10.29 -12.12 -8.84
CA CYS A 20 11.71 -12.47 -9.00
C CYS A 20 12.56 -11.23 -9.32
N GLU A 21 11.96 -10.07 -9.62
CA GLU A 21 12.68 -8.89 -10.06
C GLU A 21 13.75 -8.41 -9.06
N PRO A 22 13.50 -8.42 -7.72
CA PRO A 22 14.55 -8.10 -6.75
C PRO A 22 15.71 -9.11 -6.73
N TYR A 23 15.43 -10.38 -7.04
CA TYR A 23 16.48 -11.42 -7.11
C TYR A 23 17.31 -11.24 -8.38
N CYS A 24 16.66 -11.03 -9.53
CA CYS A 24 17.34 -10.79 -10.81
C CYS A 24 18.23 -9.55 -10.74
N ALA A 25 17.74 -8.42 -10.23
CA ALA A 25 18.52 -7.20 -10.08
C ALA A 25 19.75 -7.39 -9.20
N VAL A 26 19.62 -8.14 -8.10
CA VAL A 26 20.76 -8.48 -7.24
C VAL A 26 21.72 -9.42 -7.97
N PHE A 27 21.24 -10.46 -8.65
CA PHE A 27 22.09 -11.40 -9.37
C PHE A 27 22.90 -10.76 -10.49
N GLU A 28 22.27 -9.89 -11.29
CA GLU A 28 22.92 -9.13 -12.35
C GLU A 28 24.08 -8.28 -11.82
N SER A 29 23.95 -7.76 -10.60
CA SER A 29 24.98 -6.92 -10.01
C SER A 29 26.27 -7.62 -9.59
N PHE A 30 26.26 -8.94 -9.44
CA PHE A 30 27.48 -9.73 -9.21
C PHE A 30 28.29 -9.93 -10.49
N GLY A 31 27.81 -9.42 -11.63
CA GLY A 31 28.44 -9.50 -12.95
C GLY A 31 28.36 -10.88 -13.60
N SER A 32 28.37 -11.95 -12.80
CA SER A 32 28.17 -13.32 -13.30
C SER A 32 27.51 -14.23 -12.27
N ARG A 33 26.81 -15.25 -12.79
CA ARG A 33 26.23 -16.36 -12.01
C ARG A 33 27.27 -17.05 -11.12
N ASP A 34 28.45 -17.32 -11.67
CA ASP A 34 29.50 -18.05 -10.95
C ASP A 34 30.09 -17.19 -9.82
N SER A 35 30.25 -15.88 -10.05
CA SER A 35 30.69 -14.92 -9.01
C SER A 35 29.73 -14.90 -7.82
N PHE A 36 28.43 -14.81 -8.09
CA PHE A 36 27.40 -14.85 -7.06
C PHE A 36 27.41 -16.16 -6.27
N ILE A 37 27.38 -17.30 -6.98
CA ILE A 37 27.34 -18.62 -6.35
C ILE A 37 28.60 -18.87 -5.53
N GLN A 38 29.78 -18.53 -6.05
CA GLN A 38 31.04 -18.72 -5.35
C GLN A 38 31.10 -17.88 -4.08
N THR A 39 30.68 -16.61 -4.17
CA THR A 39 30.61 -15.71 -3.01
C THR A 39 29.75 -16.28 -1.89
N LEU A 40 28.55 -16.77 -2.23
CA LEU A 40 27.65 -17.36 -1.25
C LEU A 40 28.13 -18.73 -0.75
N TYR A 41 28.79 -19.53 -1.59
CA TYR A 41 29.38 -20.79 -1.18
C TYR A 41 30.51 -20.59 -0.16
N ASP A 42 31.32 -19.55 -0.34
CA ASP A 42 32.41 -19.22 0.59
C ASP A 42 31.93 -18.65 1.92
N ALA A 43 30.71 -18.06 1.95
CA ALA A 43 30.03 -17.67 3.18
C ALA A 43 29.59 -18.85 4.06
N VAL A 44 29.47 -20.07 3.49
CA VAL A 44 29.13 -21.28 4.25
C VAL A 44 30.32 -21.76 5.07
N LEU A 45 30.08 -22.03 6.35
CA LEU A 45 31.15 -22.44 7.27
C LEU A 45 31.82 -23.75 6.80
N PRO A 46 33.16 -23.88 6.94
CA PRO A 46 33.89 -25.05 6.44
C PRO A 46 33.37 -26.39 6.95
N GLU A 47 33.02 -26.46 8.23
CA GLU A 47 32.48 -27.67 8.87
C GLU A 47 31.11 -28.09 8.31
N ILE A 48 30.34 -27.12 7.79
CA ILE A 48 29.05 -27.36 7.13
C ILE A 48 29.26 -27.81 5.69
N ARG A 49 30.19 -27.19 4.96
CA ARG A 49 30.62 -27.67 3.63
C ARG A 49 31.16 -29.11 3.71
N GLY A 50 31.78 -29.47 4.84
CA GLY A 50 32.23 -30.82 5.13
C GLY A 50 31.13 -31.89 5.16
N LEU A 51 29.85 -31.51 5.27
CA LEU A 51 28.70 -32.42 5.20
C LEU A 51 28.22 -32.70 3.78
N GLN A 52 28.70 -31.95 2.78
CA GLN A 52 28.23 -32.07 1.41
C GLN A 52 28.44 -33.49 0.85
N GLY A 53 27.39 -34.04 0.24
CA GLY A 53 27.42 -35.39 -0.35
C GLY A 53 27.43 -36.53 0.67
N LYS A 54 27.30 -36.24 1.97
CA LYS A 54 27.29 -37.25 3.05
C LYS A 54 25.90 -37.37 3.66
N THR A 55 25.60 -38.56 4.20
CA THR A 55 24.43 -38.74 5.06
C THR A 55 24.61 -37.94 6.35
N VAL A 56 23.67 -37.05 6.65
CA VAL A 56 23.67 -36.26 7.88
C VAL A 56 23.19 -37.13 9.04
N ALA A 57 24.06 -37.34 10.02
CA ALA A 57 23.76 -38.05 11.26
C ALA A 57 23.80 -37.08 12.45
N VAL A 58 22.98 -37.32 13.47
CA VAL A 58 22.86 -36.45 14.65
C VAL A 58 24.20 -36.33 15.39
N GLU A 59 25.02 -37.37 15.38
CA GLU A 59 26.36 -37.40 15.97
C GLU A 59 27.29 -36.37 15.30
N ASN A 60 27.20 -36.24 13.96
CA ASN A 60 27.98 -35.28 13.19
C ASN A 60 27.57 -33.84 13.56
N LEU A 61 26.26 -33.61 13.72
CA LEU A 61 25.74 -32.30 14.13
C LEU A 61 26.14 -31.93 15.57
N HIS A 62 26.13 -32.90 16.48
CA HIS A 62 26.64 -32.70 17.84
C HIS A 62 28.15 -32.46 17.88
N HIS A 63 28.93 -33.07 16.98
CA HIS A 63 30.35 -32.78 16.84
C HIS A 63 30.58 -31.32 16.44
N ILE A 64 29.93 -30.87 15.35
CA ILE A 64 29.98 -29.46 14.90
C ILE A 64 29.57 -28.50 16.02
N ARG A 65 28.48 -28.80 16.73
CA ARG A 65 28.01 -27.99 17.85
C ARG A 65 29.07 -27.83 18.95
N ARG A 66 29.79 -28.91 19.29
CA ARG A 66 30.86 -28.85 20.30
C ARG A 66 32.02 -27.99 19.81
N GLU A 67 32.40 -28.11 18.55
CA GLU A 67 33.45 -27.27 17.95
C GLU A 67 33.06 -25.79 17.99
N GLN A 68 31.84 -25.45 17.59
CA GLN A 68 31.34 -24.07 17.62
C GLN A 68 31.15 -23.53 19.06
N THR A 69 30.89 -24.39 20.04
CA THR A 69 30.81 -23.98 21.46
C THR A 69 32.16 -23.49 21.99
N ASN A 70 33.27 -24.02 21.47
CA ASN A 70 34.61 -23.59 21.84
C ASN A 70 35.01 -22.24 21.22
N ASN A 71 34.20 -21.69 20.30
CA ASN A 71 34.39 -20.38 19.69
C ASN A 71 33.12 -19.51 19.84
N PRO A 72 32.85 -18.94 21.02
CA PRO A 72 31.61 -18.21 21.28
C PRO A 72 31.43 -16.96 20.41
N GLU A 73 32.53 -16.35 19.94
CA GLU A 73 32.52 -15.17 19.06
C GLU A 73 31.84 -15.47 17.71
N ILE A 74 31.72 -16.75 17.34
CA ILE A 74 30.99 -17.18 16.15
C ILE A 74 29.52 -16.75 16.19
N TRP A 75 28.95 -16.41 17.35
CA TRP A 75 27.57 -15.94 17.47
C TRP A 75 27.44 -14.41 17.54
N ASP A 76 28.55 -13.69 17.67
CA ASP A 76 28.58 -12.23 17.77
C ASP A 76 28.61 -11.54 16.39
N SER A 77 28.94 -12.29 15.33
CA SER A 77 28.91 -11.76 13.96
C SER A 77 27.47 -11.43 13.53
N PRO A 78 27.24 -10.26 12.91
CA PRO A 78 25.96 -9.94 12.29
C PRO A 78 25.74 -10.78 11.02
N TYR A 79 24.48 -10.90 10.60
CA TYR A 79 24.00 -11.57 9.38
C TYR A 79 24.52 -13.02 9.18
N GLY A 80 23.69 -13.99 9.58
CA GLY A 80 24.02 -15.38 9.39
C GLY A 80 22.85 -16.32 9.56
N GLY A 81 23.11 -17.58 9.27
CA GLY A 81 22.14 -18.65 9.38
C GLY A 81 22.46 -19.63 10.48
N TYR A 82 21.42 -20.30 10.95
CA TYR A 82 21.51 -21.37 11.94
C TYR A 82 20.62 -22.55 11.56
N LEU A 83 21.01 -23.73 12.06
CA LEU A 83 20.17 -24.90 12.13
C LEU A 83 19.86 -25.16 13.61
N ASP A 84 18.59 -25.27 13.94
CA ASP A 84 18.15 -26.00 15.12
C ASP A 84 17.80 -27.44 14.70
N PHE A 85 18.56 -28.41 15.19
CA PHE A 85 18.24 -29.83 15.01
C PHE A 85 17.61 -30.36 16.30
N VAL A 86 16.28 -30.43 16.30
CA VAL A 86 15.52 -30.87 17.48
C VAL A 86 15.70 -32.37 17.65
N THR A 87 16.11 -32.82 18.82
CA THR A 87 16.28 -34.26 19.15
C THR A 87 15.35 -34.67 20.28
N ASP A 88 14.98 -35.95 20.37
CA ASP A 88 14.17 -36.50 21.48
C ASP A 88 15.00 -37.53 22.27
N GLN A 89 15.09 -37.37 23.58
CA GLN A 89 15.87 -38.29 24.42
C GLN A 89 15.25 -39.70 24.52
N ARG A 90 13.99 -39.85 24.12
CA ARG A 90 13.25 -41.12 24.14
C ARG A 90 13.47 -41.94 22.86
N ASP A 91 13.87 -41.28 21.77
CA ASP A 91 14.09 -41.90 20.47
C ASP A 91 15.35 -41.31 19.81
N LEU A 92 16.41 -42.11 19.76
CA LEU A 92 17.69 -41.70 19.18
C LEU A 92 17.63 -41.48 17.66
N ALA A 93 16.63 -42.04 16.98
CA ALA A 93 16.41 -41.81 15.55
C ALA A 93 15.62 -40.50 15.30
N TYR A 94 14.99 -39.93 16.33
CA TYR A 94 14.21 -38.71 16.21
C TYR A 94 15.12 -37.49 16.10
N TRP A 95 15.12 -36.89 14.91
CA TRP A 95 15.58 -35.51 14.76
C TRP A 95 14.80 -34.74 13.69
N ARG A 96 14.61 -33.44 13.91
CA ARG A 96 13.85 -32.56 13.03
C ARG A 96 14.61 -31.25 12.77
N PRO A 97 14.87 -30.89 11.50
CA PRO A 97 15.62 -29.69 11.16
C PRO A 97 14.72 -28.45 11.06
N TYR A 98 15.17 -27.36 11.68
CA TYR A 98 14.67 -26.01 11.47
C TYR A 98 15.84 -25.10 11.06
N VAL A 99 15.79 -24.56 9.85
CA VAL A 99 16.78 -23.60 9.35
C VAL A 99 16.23 -22.18 9.57
N GLY A 100 17.08 -21.25 9.96
CA GLY A 100 16.67 -19.84 10.02
C GLY A 100 17.84 -18.90 9.83
N GLN A 101 17.51 -17.62 9.67
CA GLN A 101 18.48 -16.55 9.51
C GLN A 101 18.16 -15.37 10.44
N ALA A 102 19.17 -14.55 10.74
CA ALA A 102 18.98 -13.26 11.40
C ALA A 102 20.15 -12.31 11.17
N SER A 103 19.84 -11.02 11.17
CA SER A 103 20.83 -9.94 11.24
C SER A 103 21.60 -9.90 12.57
N SER A 104 21.01 -10.43 13.65
CA SER A 104 21.65 -10.65 14.96
C SER A 104 21.33 -12.06 15.47
N LEU A 105 22.25 -13.01 15.25
CA LEU A 105 22.08 -14.41 15.64
C LEU A 105 21.96 -14.59 17.16
N LYS A 106 22.79 -13.89 17.93
CA LYS A 106 22.79 -13.94 19.39
C LYS A 106 21.44 -13.56 19.99
N GLU A 107 20.85 -12.46 19.53
CA GLU A 107 19.53 -12.02 19.97
C GLU A 107 18.43 -12.98 19.52
N ARG A 108 18.52 -13.47 18.28
CA ARG A 108 17.56 -14.41 17.72
C ARG A 108 17.53 -15.74 18.49
N ILE A 109 18.68 -16.32 18.77
CA ILE A 109 18.79 -17.57 19.54
C ILE A 109 18.33 -17.38 20.98
N SER A 110 18.67 -16.24 21.59
CA SER A 110 18.15 -15.89 22.93
C SER A 110 16.62 -15.79 22.94
N THR A 111 16.03 -15.27 21.86
CA THR A 111 14.58 -15.23 21.69
C THR A 111 13.99 -16.63 21.53
N HIS A 112 14.62 -17.51 20.75
CA HIS A 112 14.21 -18.91 20.64
C HIS A 112 14.23 -19.62 21.99
N HIS A 113 15.33 -19.51 22.75
CA HIS A 113 15.42 -20.09 24.09
C HIS A 113 14.28 -19.60 25.00
N ARG A 114 13.97 -18.30 24.98
CA ARG A 114 12.87 -17.73 25.76
C ARG A 114 11.52 -18.30 25.33
N ASN A 115 11.24 -18.35 24.03
CA ASN A 115 9.98 -18.86 23.49
C ASN A 115 9.77 -20.34 23.82
N ILE A 116 10.84 -21.14 23.72
CA ILE A 116 10.82 -22.56 24.09
C ILE A 116 10.57 -22.72 25.60
N GLN A 117 11.28 -21.97 26.45
CA GLN A 117 11.12 -22.03 27.91
C GLN A 117 9.73 -21.60 28.37
N THR A 118 9.14 -20.62 27.70
CA THR A 118 7.79 -20.11 27.99
C THR A 118 6.67 -20.94 27.35
N GLY A 119 7.02 -21.96 26.55
CA GLY A 119 6.07 -22.91 25.99
C GLY A 119 5.20 -22.34 24.86
N HIS A 120 5.73 -21.38 24.09
CA HIS A 120 5.11 -20.83 22.89
C HIS A 120 4.72 -21.93 21.87
N GLN A 121 3.68 -21.67 21.08
CA GLN A 121 3.13 -22.63 20.09
C GLN A 121 2.78 -21.99 18.74
N ASP A 122 3.14 -20.72 18.57
CA ASP A 122 2.81 -19.90 17.40
C ASP A 122 3.55 -20.31 16.11
N SER A 123 4.57 -21.18 16.23
CA SER A 123 5.27 -21.81 15.12
C SER A 123 5.29 -23.34 15.24
N LEU A 124 5.40 -24.04 14.11
CA LEU A 124 5.57 -25.51 14.06
C LEU A 124 6.79 -25.94 14.88
N HIS A 125 7.88 -25.18 14.74
CA HIS A 125 9.13 -25.39 15.47
C HIS A 125 8.93 -25.41 16.99
N TYR A 126 8.27 -24.41 17.57
CA TYR A 126 8.03 -24.38 19.02
C TYR A 126 7.01 -25.42 19.47
N TRP A 127 5.98 -25.65 18.65
CA TRP A 127 4.96 -26.64 18.95
C TRP A 127 5.56 -28.05 19.05
N VAL A 128 6.40 -28.46 18.08
CA VAL A 128 7.07 -29.77 18.09
C VAL A 128 7.95 -29.95 19.33
N ILE A 129 8.66 -28.91 19.76
CA ILE A 129 9.48 -28.99 20.98
C ILE A 129 8.58 -29.13 22.21
N ARG A 130 7.51 -28.35 22.30
CA ARG A 130 6.58 -28.34 23.43
C ARG A 130 5.92 -29.69 23.66
N ILE A 131 5.37 -30.32 22.61
CA ILE A 131 4.68 -31.62 22.73
C ILE A 131 5.66 -32.77 23.07
N GLY A 132 6.97 -32.50 23.02
CA GLY A 132 7.99 -33.38 23.58
C GLY A 132 8.01 -33.44 25.11
N GLU A 133 7.20 -32.63 25.81
CA GLU A 133 7.06 -32.61 27.27
C GLU A 133 8.41 -32.49 28.02
N GLY A 134 9.33 -31.72 27.46
CA GLY A 134 10.67 -31.52 28.02
C GLY A 134 11.70 -32.60 27.67
N HIS A 135 11.31 -33.68 26.99
CA HIS A 135 12.23 -34.69 26.46
C HIS A 135 12.88 -34.28 25.14
N ARG A 136 12.31 -33.28 24.45
CA ARG A 136 12.87 -32.71 23.22
C ARG A 136 13.80 -31.55 23.49
N LYS A 137 14.91 -31.48 22.76
CA LYS A 137 15.93 -30.45 22.93
C LYS A 137 16.18 -29.72 21.63
N ALA A 138 16.19 -28.39 21.71
CA ALA A 138 16.73 -27.52 20.68
C ALA A 138 18.25 -27.52 20.72
N ASN A 139 18.90 -27.69 19.57
CA ASN A 139 20.34 -27.76 19.42
C ASN A 139 20.77 -26.86 18.26
N PHE A 140 21.34 -25.71 18.57
CA PHE A 140 21.74 -24.72 17.58
C PHE A 140 23.16 -24.96 17.08
N ILE A 141 23.35 -24.92 15.77
CA ILE A 141 24.64 -24.73 15.09
C ILE A 141 24.53 -23.58 14.09
N ARG A 142 25.64 -22.88 13.87
CA ARG A 142 25.74 -21.86 12.84
C ARG A 142 26.00 -22.54 11.49
N LEU A 143 25.37 -22.02 10.45
CA LEU A 143 25.47 -22.57 9.08
C LEU A 143 26.35 -21.73 8.17
N TRP A 144 26.18 -20.41 8.20
CA TRP A 144 26.90 -19.47 7.35
C TRP A 144 27.08 -18.11 8.04
N GLN A 145 27.99 -17.32 7.48
CA GLN A 145 28.27 -15.94 7.86
C GLN A 145 28.42 -15.08 6.62
N ILE A 146 27.63 -14.02 6.50
CA ILE A 146 27.83 -13.02 5.44
C ILE A 146 28.36 -11.74 6.08
N LEU A 147 29.49 -11.25 5.58
CA LEU A 147 30.04 -9.96 5.96
C LEU A 147 29.66 -8.93 4.90
N PHE A 148 28.58 -8.19 5.14
CA PHE A 148 28.18 -7.10 4.26
C PHE A 148 28.98 -5.83 4.57
N PRO A 149 29.47 -5.11 3.55
CA PRO A 149 29.92 -3.74 3.70
C PRO A 149 28.88 -2.84 4.38
N PRO A 150 29.31 -1.84 5.17
CA PRO A 150 28.38 -0.86 5.71
C PRO A 150 27.73 -0.06 4.60
N GLY A 151 26.45 0.24 4.76
CA GLY A 151 25.68 0.91 3.72
C GLY A 151 25.29 -0.01 2.55
N ILE A 152 25.48 -1.34 2.64
CA ILE A 152 24.79 -2.23 1.70
C ILE A 152 23.28 -2.11 1.89
N ASP A 153 22.56 -2.05 0.77
CA ASP A 153 21.11 -2.01 0.72
C ASP A 153 20.49 -3.25 1.37
N ASP A 154 19.44 -3.05 2.17
CA ASP A 154 18.78 -4.12 2.91
C ASP A 154 18.16 -5.19 1.99
N MET A 155 17.80 -4.84 0.75
CA MET A 155 17.34 -5.81 -0.25
C MET A 155 18.46 -6.74 -0.70
N VAL A 156 19.67 -6.22 -0.88
CA VAL A 156 20.84 -7.06 -1.19
C VAL A 156 21.09 -8.01 -0.04
N LYS A 157 21.03 -7.54 1.21
CA LYS A 157 21.18 -8.41 2.38
C LYS A 157 20.12 -9.50 2.42
N LEU A 158 18.86 -9.10 2.26
CA LEU A 158 17.70 -9.97 2.26
C LEU A 158 17.78 -11.04 1.17
N VAL A 159 18.14 -10.69 -0.07
CA VAL A 159 18.26 -11.64 -1.18
C VAL A 159 19.34 -12.67 -0.91
N ASN A 160 20.51 -12.25 -0.43
CA ASN A 160 21.61 -13.17 -0.10
C ASN A 160 21.24 -14.10 1.07
N GLU A 161 20.62 -13.57 2.13
CA GLU A 161 20.14 -14.36 3.27
C GLU A 161 19.03 -15.34 2.87
N ASN A 162 18.02 -14.89 2.13
CA ASN A 162 16.93 -15.74 1.64
C ASN A 162 17.43 -16.86 0.72
N PHE A 163 18.41 -16.55 -0.15
CA PHE A 163 18.99 -17.52 -1.05
C PHE A 163 19.75 -18.61 -0.29
N LEU A 164 20.62 -18.23 0.66
CA LEU A 164 21.33 -19.20 1.51
C LEU A 164 20.38 -19.99 2.39
N GLU A 165 19.37 -19.35 2.99
CA GLU A 165 18.36 -20.04 3.80
C GLU A 165 17.61 -21.08 2.96
N LYS A 166 17.17 -20.74 1.73
CA LYS A 166 16.51 -21.69 0.83
C LYS A 166 17.41 -22.86 0.44
N VAL A 167 18.69 -22.60 0.18
CA VAL A 167 19.69 -23.64 -0.12
C VAL A 167 19.90 -24.56 1.07
N MET A 168 20.01 -24.02 2.29
CA MET A 168 20.15 -24.81 3.50
C MET A 168 18.86 -25.55 3.86
N CYS A 169 17.70 -24.96 3.58
CA CYS A 169 16.43 -25.65 3.73
C CYS A 169 16.34 -26.88 2.84
N ARG A 170 16.93 -26.85 1.64
CA ARG A 170 17.11 -28.04 0.80
C ARG A 170 18.12 -29.01 1.40
N ALA A 171 19.29 -28.52 1.83
CA ALA A 171 20.37 -29.38 2.31
C ALA A 171 19.97 -30.21 3.54
N PHE A 172 19.17 -29.62 4.43
CA PHE A 172 18.65 -30.27 5.63
C PHE A 172 17.18 -30.71 5.49
N GLU A 173 16.58 -30.57 4.31
CA GLU A 173 15.18 -30.96 4.06
C GLU A 173 14.16 -30.37 5.07
N SER A 174 14.41 -29.14 5.50
CA SER A 174 13.62 -28.48 6.55
C SER A 174 12.26 -27.93 6.07
N LEU A 175 11.99 -27.88 4.76
CA LEU A 175 10.74 -27.43 4.16
C LEU A 175 9.85 -28.62 3.73
N PRO A 176 8.54 -28.41 3.46
CA PRO A 176 7.70 -29.45 2.87
C PRO A 176 8.28 -29.95 1.53
N PRO A 177 8.17 -31.26 1.21
CA PRO A 177 8.69 -31.82 -0.03
C PRO A 177 8.23 -31.07 -1.28
N SER A 178 6.92 -30.81 -1.38
CA SER A 178 6.33 -30.06 -2.51
C SER A 178 6.88 -28.63 -2.67
N THR A 179 7.39 -28.02 -1.60
CA THR A 179 7.99 -26.66 -1.64
C THR A 179 9.48 -26.71 -1.99
N LEU A 180 10.14 -27.86 -1.80
CA LEU A 180 11.50 -28.10 -2.26
C LEU A 180 11.50 -28.49 -3.74
N GLU A 181 10.60 -29.38 -4.14
CA GLU A 181 10.42 -29.86 -5.53
C GLU A 181 10.07 -28.75 -6.52
N GLU A 182 9.45 -27.67 -6.05
CA GLU A 182 9.19 -26.47 -6.85
C GLU A 182 10.48 -25.79 -7.36
N PHE A 183 11.61 -25.94 -6.63
CA PHE A 183 12.87 -25.25 -6.93
C PHE A 183 14.06 -26.18 -7.16
N PHE A 184 13.96 -27.44 -6.75
CA PHE A 184 15.06 -28.38 -6.75
C PHE A 184 14.59 -29.72 -7.27
N ASP A 185 15.44 -30.36 -8.06
CA ASP A 185 15.19 -31.73 -8.47
C ASP A 185 15.18 -32.67 -7.25
N PRO A 186 14.30 -33.68 -7.21
CA PRO A 186 14.30 -34.68 -6.15
C PRO A 186 15.67 -35.34 -6.00
N PRO A 187 16.08 -35.74 -4.77
CA PRO A 187 17.34 -36.43 -4.57
C PRO A 187 17.39 -37.74 -5.36
N SER A 188 18.48 -37.99 -6.09
CA SER A 188 18.67 -39.20 -6.91
C SER A 188 18.96 -40.49 -6.10
N GLY A 189 18.49 -40.56 -4.85
CA GLY A 189 18.75 -41.66 -3.92
C GLY A 189 17.69 -42.77 -3.96
N PRO A 190 17.93 -43.90 -3.26
CA PRO A 190 17.08 -45.10 -3.29
C PRO A 190 15.62 -44.90 -2.82
N ASN A 191 15.33 -43.80 -2.10
CA ASN A 191 13.99 -43.46 -1.61
C ASN A 191 13.27 -42.37 -2.45
N GLY A 192 13.92 -41.81 -3.49
CA GLY A 192 13.27 -41.02 -4.54
C GLY A 192 12.52 -39.73 -4.16
N GLY A 193 12.70 -39.15 -2.97
CA GLY A 193 12.00 -37.94 -2.55
C GLY A 193 12.55 -37.31 -1.27
N PHE A 194 12.10 -36.09 -0.95
CA PHE A 194 12.44 -35.40 0.31
C PHE A 194 11.71 -36.03 1.51
N SER A 195 12.34 -36.05 2.68
CA SER A 195 11.85 -36.74 3.89
C SER A 195 10.52 -36.22 4.44
N GLY A 196 10.23 -34.93 4.28
CA GLY A 196 9.03 -34.30 4.85
C GLY A 196 9.01 -34.20 6.37
N MET A 197 10.20 -34.24 7.00
CA MET A 197 10.40 -34.16 8.46
C MET A 197 10.84 -32.76 8.92
N GLY A 198 10.83 -31.77 8.04
CA GLY A 198 11.30 -30.42 8.32
C GLY A 198 10.34 -29.57 9.17
N LEU A 199 10.86 -28.53 9.84
CA LEU A 199 10.06 -27.64 10.70
C LEU A 199 9.83 -26.23 10.10
N ASN A 200 10.41 -25.92 8.93
CA ASN A 200 10.18 -24.66 8.23
C ASN A 200 8.86 -24.70 7.48
N VAL A 201 7.97 -23.74 7.75
CA VAL A 201 6.62 -23.76 7.17
C VAL A 201 6.56 -22.99 5.85
N VAL A 202 7.18 -21.82 5.81
CA VAL A 202 7.14 -20.90 4.68
C VAL A 202 8.50 -20.88 4.00
N SER A 203 8.52 -20.90 2.66
CA SER A 203 9.76 -20.74 1.89
C SER A 203 10.45 -19.41 2.26
N PRO A 204 11.76 -19.41 2.55
CA PRO A 204 12.51 -18.18 2.84
C PRO A 204 12.40 -17.12 1.75
N LEU A 205 12.19 -17.54 0.50
CA LEU A 205 12.06 -16.64 -0.65
C LEU A 205 10.86 -15.66 -0.54
N TYR A 206 9.89 -15.95 0.33
CA TYR A 206 8.76 -15.06 0.62
C TYR A 206 9.03 -14.09 1.78
N GLN A 207 10.17 -14.19 2.47
CA GLN A 207 10.52 -13.24 3.53
C GLN A 207 10.68 -11.83 2.94
N GLY A 208 10.10 -10.83 3.61
CA GLY A 208 9.99 -9.46 3.11
C GLY A 208 8.69 -9.15 2.36
N LYS A 209 7.82 -10.14 2.13
CA LYS A 209 6.50 -9.95 1.49
C LYS A 209 5.35 -10.13 2.50
N SER A 210 4.28 -9.35 2.37
CA SER A 210 3.02 -9.61 3.10
C SER A 210 2.28 -10.77 2.43
N LEU A 211 2.28 -11.94 3.07
CA LEU A 211 1.53 -13.10 2.59
C LEU A 211 0.07 -12.99 3.00
N GLY A 212 -0.87 -12.97 2.05
CA GLY A 212 -2.32 -12.96 2.35
C GLY A 212 -2.76 -14.18 3.19
N ALA A 213 -3.86 -14.05 3.94
CA ALA A 213 -4.32 -15.08 4.86
C ALA A 213 -4.64 -16.43 4.18
N ILE A 214 -5.25 -16.39 2.98
CA ILE A 214 -5.53 -17.58 2.16
C ILE A 214 -4.24 -18.30 1.75
N LEU A 215 -3.20 -17.54 1.38
CA LEU A 215 -1.91 -18.12 0.99
C LEU A 215 -1.20 -18.74 2.18
N ARG A 216 -1.24 -18.08 3.35
CA ARG A 216 -0.74 -18.66 4.62
C ARG A 216 -1.48 -19.96 4.97
N HIS A 217 -2.79 -20.02 4.72
CA HIS A 217 -3.58 -21.24 4.92
C HIS A 217 -3.17 -22.35 3.95
N LYS A 218 -3.08 -22.07 2.63
CA LYS A 218 -2.58 -23.03 1.62
C LYS A 218 -1.18 -23.56 1.95
N ILE A 219 -0.27 -22.69 2.40
CA ILE A 219 1.08 -23.11 2.81
C ILE A 219 1.03 -24.01 4.05
N SER A 220 0.17 -23.71 5.02
CA SER A 220 0.02 -24.53 6.23
C SER A 220 -0.56 -25.92 5.90
N GLN A 221 -1.50 -26.00 4.95
CA GLN A 221 -2.07 -27.27 4.47
C GLN A 221 -1.06 -28.20 3.80
N LYS A 222 0.09 -27.68 3.33
CA LYS A 222 1.16 -28.54 2.76
C LYS A 222 1.70 -29.55 3.78
N TRP A 223 1.50 -29.31 5.07
CA TRP A 223 1.93 -30.19 6.16
C TRP A 223 0.91 -31.25 6.55
N ASP A 224 -0.34 -31.16 6.11
CA ASP A 224 -1.39 -32.17 6.40
C ASP A 224 -1.04 -33.56 5.82
N LYS A 225 -0.08 -33.61 4.89
CA LYS A 225 0.42 -34.83 4.24
C LYS A 225 1.80 -35.26 4.75
N SER A 226 2.30 -34.67 5.84
CA SER A 226 3.60 -35.08 6.40
C SER A 226 3.54 -36.55 6.85
N PRO A 227 4.62 -37.33 6.65
CA PRO A 227 4.75 -38.65 7.28
C PRO A 227 4.95 -38.55 8.80
N ASP A 228 5.23 -37.36 9.33
CA ASP A 228 5.36 -37.10 10.76
C ASP A 228 4.00 -36.81 11.39
N THR A 229 3.61 -37.65 12.34
CA THR A 229 2.34 -37.52 13.08
C THR A 229 2.24 -36.24 13.88
N ASP A 230 3.37 -35.76 14.42
CA ASP A 230 3.41 -34.51 15.15
C ASP A 230 3.15 -33.36 14.17
N ILE A 231 3.91 -33.28 13.08
CA ILE A 231 3.76 -32.17 12.12
C ILE A 231 2.33 -32.06 11.58
N CYS A 232 1.67 -33.19 11.32
CA CYS A 232 0.26 -33.23 10.91
C CYS A 232 -0.70 -32.66 11.97
N GLN A 233 -0.50 -32.95 13.25
CA GLN A 233 -1.39 -32.46 14.33
C GLN A 233 -1.30 -30.95 14.56
N TRP A 234 -0.22 -30.30 14.08
CA TRP A 234 -0.04 -28.87 14.25
C TRP A 234 -1.11 -28.03 13.53
N SER A 235 -1.61 -28.47 12.37
CA SER A 235 -2.62 -27.72 11.62
C SER A 235 -3.96 -27.64 12.38
N GLU A 236 -4.35 -28.72 13.05
CA GLU A 236 -5.53 -28.78 13.93
C GLU A 236 -5.34 -27.90 15.18
N ALA A 237 -4.19 -28.03 15.86
CA ALA A 237 -3.87 -27.23 17.06
C ALA A 237 -3.81 -25.72 16.76
N ARG A 238 -3.25 -25.35 15.60
CA ARG A 238 -3.15 -23.95 15.17
C ARG A 238 -4.53 -23.36 14.84
N SER A 239 -5.43 -24.15 14.26
CA SER A 239 -6.81 -23.72 13.96
C SER A 239 -7.59 -23.44 15.25
N ALA A 240 -7.39 -24.22 16.31
CA ALA A 240 -7.99 -23.99 17.62
C ALA A 240 -7.43 -22.74 18.36
N THR A 241 -6.16 -22.41 18.13
CA THR A 241 -5.47 -21.29 18.81
C THR A 241 -5.70 -19.92 18.14
N ARG A 242 -6.20 -19.91 16.90
CA ARG A 242 -6.45 -18.68 16.10
C ARG A 242 -7.51 -17.74 16.71
N ASN A 243 -8.26 -18.23 17.71
CA ASN A 243 -9.32 -17.50 18.42
C ASN A 243 -8.83 -16.45 19.46
N TYR A 244 -7.52 -16.26 19.68
CA TYR A 244 -7.02 -15.49 20.85
C TYR A 244 -6.21 -14.21 20.61
N THR A 245 -6.09 -13.71 19.37
CA THR A 245 -5.66 -12.32 19.16
C THR A 245 -6.59 -11.62 18.19
N LYS A 246 -7.76 -11.22 18.70
CA LYS A 246 -8.59 -10.18 18.07
C LYS A 246 -7.79 -8.88 18.08
N TRP A 247 -7.05 -8.64 17.01
CA TRP A 247 -6.60 -7.29 16.70
C TRP A 247 -7.85 -6.47 16.38
N THR A 248 -8.27 -5.61 17.30
CA THR A 248 -9.29 -4.60 17.03
C THR A 248 -8.62 -3.44 16.28
N PRO A 249 -8.93 -3.23 14.98
CA PRO A 249 -8.55 -2.01 14.30
C PRO A 249 -9.22 -0.84 15.01
N SER A 250 -8.42 0.08 15.56
CA SER A 250 -8.92 1.38 15.97
C SER A 250 -8.57 2.37 14.86
N ALA A 251 -9.58 3.13 14.40
CA ALA A 251 -9.37 4.18 13.42
C ALA A 251 -8.27 5.13 13.90
N ARG A 252 -7.40 5.57 12.98
CA ARG A 252 -6.40 6.59 13.30
C ARG A 252 -7.15 7.91 13.53
N PRO A 253 -6.94 8.62 14.65
CA PRO A 253 -7.56 9.93 14.83
C PRO A 253 -7.06 10.89 13.76
N MET A 254 -7.96 11.73 13.21
CA MET A 254 -7.54 12.87 12.40
C MET A 254 -6.87 13.89 13.32
N LEU A 255 -5.54 14.00 13.20
CA LEU A 255 -4.74 14.92 13.99
C LEU A 255 -4.64 16.26 13.27
N THR A 256 -4.97 17.34 13.98
CA THR A 256 -4.76 18.71 13.54
C THR A 256 -3.30 19.13 13.65
N ARG A 257 -2.95 20.30 13.11
CA ARG A 257 -1.61 20.90 13.28
C ARG A 257 -1.23 21.04 14.78
N ARG A 258 -2.21 21.46 15.59
CA ARG A 258 -2.08 21.63 17.04
C ARG A 258 -1.84 20.29 17.75
N ASP A 259 -2.46 19.21 17.28
CA ASP A 259 -2.24 17.87 17.86
C ASP A 259 -0.82 17.37 17.59
N HIS A 260 -0.31 17.55 16.37
CA HIS A 260 1.07 17.18 16.04
C HIS A 260 2.10 18.00 16.84
N TYR A 261 1.82 19.29 17.05
CA TYR A 261 2.59 20.12 17.97
C TYR A 261 2.54 19.58 19.41
N GLY A 262 1.35 19.20 19.88
CA GLY A 262 1.13 18.58 21.18
C GLY A 262 1.95 17.31 21.39
N ILE A 263 2.05 16.44 20.37
CA ILE A 263 2.88 15.23 20.39
C ILE A 263 4.35 15.57 20.60
N LEU A 264 4.89 16.54 19.85
CA LEU A 264 6.28 16.97 20.02
C LEU A 264 6.52 17.56 21.41
N ARG A 265 5.62 18.45 21.87
CA ARG A 265 5.71 19.08 23.19
C ARG A 265 5.69 18.03 24.31
N GLN A 266 4.82 17.04 24.22
CA GLN A 266 4.74 15.94 25.19
C GLN A 266 6.03 15.11 25.20
N ALA A 267 6.55 14.75 24.02
CA ALA A 267 7.79 13.98 23.91
C ALA A 267 9.01 14.71 24.49
N VAL A 268 9.04 16.04 24.35
CA VAL A 268 10.04 16.89 25.01
C VAL A 268 9.83 16.89 26.52
N LEU A 269 8.61 17.15 27.00
CA LEU A 269 8.26 17.23 28.43
C LEU A 269 8.57 15.94 29.22
N GLU A 270 8.34 14.77 28.63
CA GLU A 270 8.61 13.47 29.28
C GLU A 270 10.10 13.27 29.60
N LYS A 271 11.01 13.99 28.94
CA LYS A 271 12.45 13.96 29.19
C LYS A 271 12.91 15.01 30.21
N VAL A 272 12.12 16.06 30.45
CA VAL A 272 12.49 17.21 31.29
C VAL A 272 12.61 16.92 32.80
N PRO A 273 12.02 15.87 33.43
CA PRO A 273 12.16 15.71 34.87
C PRO A 273 13.60 15.38 35.34
N LEU A 274 14.56 15.21 34.43
CA LEU A 274 15.86 14.60 34.75
C LEU A 274 17.11 15.47 34.51
N LYS A 275 17.06 16.67 33.92
CA LYS A 275 18.24 17.56 33.79
C LYS A 275 17.92 19.06 33.74
N GLU A 276 18.71 19.84 34.49
CA GLU A 276 18.65 21.31 34.63
C GLU A 276 18.77 22.08 33.29
N SER A 277 19.28 21.47 32.22
CA SER A 277 19.49 22.13 30.92
C SER A 277 18.27 22.18 30.00
N PHE A 278 17.19 21.45 30.30
CA PHE A 278 15.95 21.43 29.49
C PHE A 278 14.88 22.41 29.99
N ILE A 279 15.14 23.09 31.10
CA ILE A 279 14.20 24.00 31.78
C ILE A 279 13.81 25.18 30.88
N ASP A 280 14.69 25.64 29.97
CA ASP A 280 14.40 26.77 29.06
C ASP A 280 13.52 26.39 27.85
N ILE A 281 13.56 25.14 27.37
CA ILE A 281 12.72 24.71 26.23
C ILE A 281 11.23 24.63 26.63
N ASN A 282 10.93 24.43 27.90
CA ASN A 282 9.55 24.47 28.38
C ASN A 282 8.93 25.88 28.27
N GLN A 283 9.76 26.92 28.43
CA GLN A 283 9.34 28.30 28.16
C GLN A 283 9.25 28.57 26.65
N ALA A 284 10.09 27.88 25.86
CA ALA A 284 10.11 27.93 24.39
C ALA A 284 8.89 27.31 23.70
N LEU A 285 8.13 26.42 24.37
CA LEU A 285 6.99 25.70 23.78
C LEU A 285 5.66 26.09 24.44
N PRO A 286 5.01 27.19 23.99
CA PRO A 286 3.79 27.71 24.61
C PRO A 286 2.66 26.69 24.53
N VAL A 287 1.90 26.55 25.62
CA VAL A 287 0.73 25.66 25.69
C VAL A 287 -0.33 26.04 24.65
N ASP A 288 -0.42 27.33 24.31
CA ASP A 288 -1.44 27.89 23.42
C ASP A 288 -0.93 28.13 21.98
N ALA A 289 0.28 27.69 21.65
CA ALA A 289 0.79 27.84 20.29
C ALA A 289 0.15 26.83 19.32
N ASP A 290 -0.37 27.32 18.20
CA ASP A 290 -0.93 26.47 17.13
C ASP A 290 0.17 25.92 16.17
N GLN A 291 1.43 26.34 16.34
CA GLN A 291 2.58 25.94 15.53
C GLN A 291 3.88 25.89 16.35
N ILE A 292 4.89 25.20 15.82
CA ILE A 292 6.23 25.18 16.43
C ILE A 292 6.86 26.58 16.34
N PRO A 293 7.36 27.14 17.45
CA PRO A 293 8.11 28.39 17.46
C PRO A 293 9.53 28.13 16.97
N TRP A 294 9.69 28.07 15.66
CA TRP A 294 10.98 27.88 15.00
C TRP A 294 11.93 29.06 15.28
N GLY A 295 13.17 28.77 15.68
CA GLY A 295 14.22 29.76 15.87
C GLY A 295 14.79 30.27 14.54
N LEU A 296 15.57 31.34 14.56
CA LEU A 296 16.17 31.88 13.32
C LEU A 296 17.30 30.95 12.84
N LEU A 297 17.33 30.66 11.54
CA LEU A 297 18.45 29.98 10.89
C LEU A 297 19.29 31.04 10.17
N GLY A 298 20.56 30.72 9.89
CA GLY A 298 21.45 31.63 9.15
C GLY A 298 20.93 31.92 7.75
N GLU A 299 21.21 33.14 7.25
CA GLU A 299 20.83 33.58 5.90
C GLU A 299 21.86 33.20 4.84
N ASP A 300 23.09 32.87 5.25
CA ASP A 300 24.17 32.40 4.37
C ASP A 300 23.90 30.96 3.94
N LEU A 301 23.14 30.81 2.85
CA LEU A 301 22.84 29.51 2.28
C LEU A 301 23.96 29.03 1.38
N GLU A 302 24.25 27.74 1.48
CA GLU A 302 25.21 27.07 0.62
C GLU A 302 24.46 26.36 -0.51
N ASP A 303 24.78 26.70 -1.75
CA ASP A 303 24.26 25.96 -2.91
C ASP A 303 24.76 24.49 -2.88
N PRO A 304 23.88 23.48 -2.95
CA PRO A 304 24.28 22.07 -2.82
C PRO A 304 25.30 21.62 -3.87
N VAL A 305 25.25 22.17 -5.09
CA VAL A 305 26.21 21.86 -6.16
C VAL A 305 27.59 22.44 -5.82
N SER A 306 27.64 23.69 -5.39
CA SER A 306 28.87 24.37 -4.95
C SER A 306 29.50 23.69 -3.74
N TRP A 307 28.69 23.31 -2.74
CA TRP A 307 29.12 22.49 -1.61
C TRP A 307 29.74 21.17 -2.08
N PHE A 308 29.06 20.46 -2.99
CA PHE A 308 29.51 19.17 -3.47
C PHE A 308 30.88 19.27 -4.18
N GLN A 309 31.10 20.30 -4.99
CA GLN A 309 32.40 20.53 -5.62
C GLN A 309 33.50 20.79 -4.59
N LYS A 310 33.22 21.59 -3.55
CA LYS A 310 34.17 21.82 -2.43
C LYS A 310 34.51 20.51 -1.73
N VAL A 311 33.52 19.66 -1.46
CA VAL A 311 33.74 18.36 -0.81
C VAL A 311 34.59 17.44 -1.69
N LYS A 312 34.33 17.39 -3.01
CA LYS A 312 35.16 16.61 -3.95
C LYS A 312 36.61 17.07 -3.97
N ILE A 313 36.84 18.38 -4.04
CA ILE A 313 38.20 18.96 -4.03
C ILE A 313 38.89 18.64 -2.70
N ASN A 314 38.24 18.91 -1.56
CA ASN A 314 38.80 18.63 -0.23
C ASN A 314 39.12 17.14 -0.06
N PHE A 315 38.30 16.25 -0.62
CA PHE A 315 38.54 14.82 -0.61
C PHE A 315 39.78 14.44 -1.42
N GLN A 316 39.98 15.04 -2.60
CA GLN A 316 41.16 14.83 -3.45
C GLN A 316 42.45 15.42 -2.85
N GLU A 317 42.36 16.55 -2.15
CA GLU A 317 43.51 17.25 -1.57
C GLU A 317 44.03 16.62 -0.27
N GLN A 318 43.20 15.83 0.43
CA GLN A 318 43.61 15.07 1.62
C GLN A 318 44.50 13.86 1.26
N LYS A 319 45.73 14.15 0.80
CA LYS A 319 46.81 13.19 0.50
C LYS A 319 47.22 12.25 1.64
N TYR A 320 46.72 12.43 2.86
CA TYR A 320 47.07 11.62 4.04
C TYR A 320 46.14 10.42 4.29
N LEU A 321 45.04 10.27 3.54
CA LEU A 321 44.21 9.05 3.59
C LEU A 321 44.49 8.08 2.41
N SER A 322 45.39 8.43 1.49
CA SER A 322 45.60 7.72 0.21
C SER A 322 46.11 6.28 0.34
N SER A 323 46.85 5.92 1.39
CA SER A 323 47.28 4.51 1.55
C SER A 323 46.16 3.56 1.99
N GLU A 324 45.01 4.07 2.47
CA GLU A 324 43.84 3.24 2.86
C GLU A 324 42.61 3.47 1.96
N ILE A 325 42.53 4.59 1.24
CA ILE A 325 41.36 4.97 0.41
C ILE A 325 41.37 4.33 -0.98
N ASP A 326 42.55 4.08 -1.56
CA ASP A 326 42.68 3.77 -3.00
C ASP A 326 42.21 2.36 -3.42
N GLU A 327 42.09 1.39 -2.49
CA GLU A 327 41.66 0.02 -2.84
C GLU A 327 40.22 -0.34 -2.42
N ILE A 328 39.58 0.41 -1.51
CA ILE A 328 38.39 -0.09 -0.78
C ILE A 328 37.21 0.90 -0.73
N ASN A 329 37.42 2.22 -0.85
CA ASN A 329 36.39 3.23 -0.48
C ASN A 329 36.00 4.23 -1.59
N GLY A 330 36.09 3.83 -2.86
CA GLY A 330 35.53 4.56 -3.99
C GLY A 330 36.37 5.75 -4.49
N ARG A 331 36.45 5.91 -5.81
CA ARG A 331 37.13 7.04 -6.46
C ARG A 331 36.25 8.31 -6.36
N PRO A 332 36.81 9.54 -6.35
CA PRO A 332 36.02 10.78 -6.38
C PRO A 332 35.01 10.87 -7.55
N ASP A 333 35.25 10.11 -8.63
CA ASP A 333 34.38 9.99 -9.81
C ASP A 333 33.12 9.16 -9.52
N SER A 334 33.13 8.41 -8.41
CA SER A 334 31.99 7.68 -7.89
C SER A 334 31.16 8.50 -6.91
N PHE A 335 31.33 9.81 -6.73
CA PHE A 335 30.42 10.60 -5.89
C PHE A 335 29.18 11.12 -6.67
N ILE A 336 28.06 11.29 -5.97
CA ILE A 336 26.79 11.88 -6.45
C ILE A 336 26.51 13.18 -5.69
N CYS A 337 26.12 14.21 -6.45
CA CYS A 337 25.70 15.49 -5.91
C CYS A 337 24.38 15.37 -5.13
N PRO A 338 24.22 16.04 -3.97
CA PRO A 338 22.91 16.23 -3.36
C PRO A 338 21.89 16.78 -4.35
N VAL A 339 20.65 16.40 -4.12
CA VAL A 339 19.52 16.73 -4.96
C VAL A 339 18.59 17.67 -4.19
N GLY A 340 18.18 18.76 -4.81
CA GLY A 340 17.23 19.71 -4.23
C GLY A 340 17.86 21.02 -3.80
N THR A 341 17.29 21.69 -2.80
CA THR A 341 17.66 23.07 -2.46
C THR A 341 17.92 23.28 -0.96
N SER A 342 18.92 24.11 -0.65
CA SER A 342 19.21 24.55 0.72
C SER A 342 18.15 25.50 1.29
N GLU A 343 17.20 25.97 0.47
CA GLU A 343 16.00 26.70 0.90
C GLU A 343 14.92 25.79 1.51
N ALA A 344 15.02 24.47 1.30
CA ALA A 344 14.02 23.51 1.74
C ALA A 344 13.92 23.44 3.28
N SER A 345 12.73 23.11 3.76
CA SER A 345 12.51 22.84 5.19
C SER A 345 12.72 21.37 5.57
N ILE A 346 12.77 20.46 4.59
CA ILE A 346 12.90 19.02 4.78
C ILE A 346 14.22 18.52 4.17
N GLY A 347 15.06 17.90 4.99
CA GLY A 347 16.27 17.21 4.58
C GLY A 347 16.08 15.71 4.69
N ILE A 348 16.56 14.92 3.73
CA ILE A 348 16.46 13.46 3.75
C ILE A 348 17.83 12.87 3.47
N VAL A 349 18.33 12.09 4.44
CA VAL A 349 19.66 11.48 4.36
C VAL A 349 19.53 9.97 4.33
N PHE A 350 19.99 9.38 3.24
CA PHE A 350 20.02 7.93 3.06
C PHE A 350 21.33 7.33 3.58
N GLY A 351 21.25 6.19 4.27
CA GLY A 351 22.43 5.36 4.55
C GLY A 351 23.00 4.75 3.28
N CYS A 352 22.12 4.46 2.33
CA CYS A 352 22.40 4.00 0.98
C CYS A 352 21.21 4.34 0.06
N VAL A 353 21.48 4.70 -1.20
CA VAL A 353 20.44 5.09 -2.17
C VAL A 353 19.70 3.83 -2.67
N PRO A 354 18.36 3.85 -2.80
CA PRO A 354 17.57 2.70 -3.28
C PRO A 354 17.89 2.29 -4.72
N SER A 355 17.83 0.99 -4.96
CA SER A 355 18.40 0.26 -6.12
C SER A 355 17.50 0.03 -7.33
N HIS A 356 16.29 0.58 -7.42
CA HIS A 356 15.37 0.15 -8.48
C HIS A 356 15.49 1.03 -9.72
N GLY A 357 16.14 0.49 -10.77
CA GLY A 357 15.66 0.62 -12.14
C GLY A 357 15.96 1.89 -12.93
N TYR A 358 17.10 2.57 -12.72
CA TYR A 358 17.52 3.63 -13.63
C TYR A 358 18.74 3.19 -14.43
N LYS A 359 18.51 2.45 -15.53
CA LYS A 359 19.49 2.45 -16.62
C LYS A 359 19.56 3.89 -17.14
N PRO A 360 20.74 4.53 -17.21
CA PRO A 360 20.84 5.74 -18.01
C PRO A 360 20.43 5.37 -19.43
N ASN A 361 19.40 6.02 -19.97
CA ASN A 361 19.18 5.96 -21.41
C ASN A 361 20.47 6.48 -22.05
N GLU A 362 21.02 5.73 -23.00
CA GLU A 362 22.31 6.03 -23.63
C GLU A 362 22.37 7.41 -24.32
N ASP A 363 21.21 8.08 -24.47
CA ASP A 363 21.05 9.28 -25.28
C ASP A 363 20.64 10.57 -24.53
N ASN A 364 20.53 10.62 -23.19
CA ASN A 364 20.20 11.87 -22.48
C ASN A 364 21.12 12.17 -21.28
N GLU A 365 21.45 13.47 -21.11
CA GLU A 365 22.15 14.05 -19.95
C GLU A 365 21.59 13.52 -18.61
N PRO A 366 22.43 13.31 -17.58
CA PRO A 366 22.04 12.70 -16.33
C PRO A 366 21.16 13.65 -15.50
N ASP A 367 19.86 13.64 -15.76
CA ASP A 367 18.92 14.33 -14.90
C ASP A 367 18.78 13.56 -13.57
N VAL A 368 19.59 13.99 -12.59
CA VAL A 368 19.73 13.39 -11.26
C VAL A 368 18.38 13.29 -10.53
N PHE A 369 17.38 14.07 -10.94
CA PHE A 369 16.06 14.08 -10.32
C PHE A 369 15.18 12.87 -10.64
N HIS A 370 15.45 12.18 -11.73
CA HIS A 370 14.72 10.96 -12.06
C HIS A 370 14.96 9.84 -11.04
N HIS A 371 16.00 9.90 -10.20
CA HIS A 371 16.42 8.85 -9.26
C HIS A 371 15.77 8.88 -7.86
N LEU A 372 14.83 9.78 -7.57
CA LEU A 372 14.06 9.70 -6.32
C LEU A 372 13.05 8.55 -6.35
N PRO A 373 12.86 7.81 -5.24
CA PRO A 373 11.82 6.80 -5.16
C PRO A 373 10.46 7.31 -5.58
N TRP A 374 9.76 6.55 -6.42
CA TRP A 374 8.45 6.92 -6.94
C TRP A 374 7.49 7.34 -5.81
N GLY A 375 7.43 6.54 -4.75
CA GLY A 375 6.59 6.84 -3.59
C GLY A 375 6.93 8.16 -2.88
N MET A 376 8.17 8.66 -2.96
CA MET A 376 8.54 9.98 -2.43
C MET A 376 8.08 11.11 -3.35
N ARG A 377 8.31 10.97 -4.65
CA ARG A 377 7.89 11.93 -5.68
C ARG A 377 6.38 12.13 -5.66
N GLU A 378 5.64 11.04 -5.65
CA GLU A 378 4.18 11.08 -5.60
C GLU A 378 3.62 11.52 -4.24
N SER A 379 4.40 11.36 -3.18
CA SER A 379 4.12 12.02 -1.89
C SER A 379 4.33 13.54 -1.95
N GLY A 380 4.74 14.11 -3.09
CA GLY A 380 4.93 15.55 -3.27
C GLY A 380 6.29 16.05 -2.79
N LEU A 381 7.28 15.18 -2.56
CA LEU A 381 8.65 15.61 -2.30
C LEU A 381 9.35 15.85 -3.63
N ASP A 382 9.90 17.05 -3.80
CA ASP A 382 10.59 17.44 -5.02
C ASP A 382 11.86 18.28 -4.74
N GLN A 383 12.53 18.71 -5.80
CA GLN A 383 13.80 19.43 -5.80
C GLN A 383 13.66 20.84 -5.21
N THR A 384 12.43 21.36 -5.21
CA THR A 384 12.10 22.71 -4.74
C THR A 384 11.76 22.75 -3.26
N ASN A 385 11.29 21.62 -2.71
CA ASN A 385 10.78 21.56 -1.33
C ASN A 385 11.56 20.62 -0.40
N SER A 386 12.55 19.91 -0.92
CA SER A 386 13.41 19.01 -0.16
C SER A 386 14.88 19.13 -0.54
N LEU A 387 15.77 18.70 0.36
CA LEU A 387 17.20 18.47 0.10
C LEU A 387 17.54 17.03 0.44
N ILE A 388 18.06 16.28 -0.53
CA ILE A 388 18.18 14.82 -0.45
C ILE A 388 19.60 14.40 -0.81
N TRP A 389 20.24 13.57 0.02
CA TRP A 389 21.59 13.06 -0.25
C TRP A 389 21.89 11.73 0.46
N SER A 390 22.96 11.06 0.04
CA SER A 390 23.50 9.89 0.74
C SER A 390 24.58 10.30 1.75
N ALA A 391 24.64 9.60 2.88
CA ALA A 391 25.55 9.95 3.96
C ALA A 391 27.04 9.84 3.58
N ASN A 392 27.37 9.00 2.59
CA ASN A 392 28.72 8.80 2.07
C ASN A 392 28.95 9.47 0.69
N LEU A 393 27.95 10.15 0.12
CA LEU A 393 27.95 10.75 -1.21
C LEU A 393 28.29 9.79 -2.37
N GLN A 394 28.38 8.49 -2.15
CA GLN A 394 28.78 7.55 -3.20
C GLN A 394 27.63 7.23 -4.16
N LYS A 395 28.02 7.01 -5.42
CA LYS A 395 27.26 6.39 -6.49
C LYS A 395 26.92 4.99 -6.06
N PHE A 396 25.72 4.60 -6.44
CA PHE A 396 25.25 3.25 -6.28
C PHE A 396 26.12 2.29 -7.10
N THR A 397 26.94 1.51 -6.42
CA THR A 397 27.39 0.19 -6.90
C THR A 397 26.65 -0.82 -6.05
N LEU A 398 25.78 -1.63 -6.68
CA LEU A 398 25.04 -2.71 -5.98
C LEU A 398 26.01 -3.56 -5.14
N ILE A 399 27.23 -3.74 -5.65
CA ILE A 399 28.33 -4.46 -5.02
C ILE A 399 29.63 -3.79 -5.49
N PRO A 400 30.55 -3.37 -4.60
CA PRO A 400 31.90 -2.99 -5.01
C PRO A 400 32.66 -4.22 -5.57
N ASP A 401 33.60 -4.02 -6.49
CA ASP A 401 34.36 -5.07 -7.20
C ASP A 401 35.06 -6.12 -6.29
N ASN A 402 35.07 -5.88 -4.98
CA ASN A 402 35.51 -6.76 -3.91
C ASN A 402 34.42 -6.87 -2.83
N PHE A 403 33.86 -8.08 -2.65
CA PHE A 403 32.83 -8.44 -1.64
C PHE A 403 33.29 -8.34 -0.16
N GLN A 404 34.33 -7.55 0.11
CA GLN A 404 34.94 -7.32 1.42
C GLN A 404 35.42 -5.87 1.54
N SER A 405 34.51 -4.88 1.41
CA SER A 405 34.87 -3.52 1.82
C SER A 405 34.66 -3.32 3.31
N ARG A 406 35.74 -2.89 3.97
CA ARG A 406 35.82 -2.63 5.41
C ARG A 406 34.84 -1.52 5.83
N PRO A 407 34.48 -1.45 7.12
CA PRO A 407 33.77 -0.31 7.67
C PRO A 407 34.36 1.04 7.26
N LEU A 408 33.50 2.04 7.01
CA LEU A 408 33.96 3.43 6.82
C LEU A 408 34.92 3.75 7.96
N SER A 409 36.15 4.12 7.60
CA SER A 409 37.17 4.42 8.60
C SER A 409 36.70 5.58 9.48
N THR A 410 37.15 5.62 10.74
CA THR A 410 36.80 6.72 11.66
C THR A 410 37.14 8.09 11.07
N SER A 411 38.21 8.17 10.28
CA SER A 411 38.63 9.37 9.55
C SER A 411 37.62 9.76 8.46
N MET A 412 37.16 8.79 7.67
CA MET A 412 36.12 9.02 6.65
C MET A 412 34.79 9.47 7.29
N ILE A 413 34.37 8.83 8.39
CA ILE A 413 33.16 9.23 9.12
C ILE A 413 33.30 10.67 9.60
N ARG A 414 34.46 11.07 10.15
CA ARG A 414 34.71 12.44 10.60
C ARG A 414 34.68 13.44 9.43
N PHE A 415 35.27 13.09 8.30
CA PHE A 415 35.23 13.91 7.08
C PHE A 415 33.78 14.12 6.61
N MET A 416 33.05 13.02 6.38
CA MET A 416 31.66 13.06 5.93
C MET A 416 30.75 13.79 6.91
N LYS A 417 30.98 13.61 8.21
CA LYS A 417 30.28 14.32 9.26
C LYS A 417 30.50 15.82 9.15
N THR A 418 31.76 16.27 9.04
CA THR A 418 32.10 17.69 8.94
C THR A 418 31.43 18.34 7.73
N ALA A 419 31.55 17.70 6.56
CA ALA A 419 30.91 18.15 5.34
C ALA A 419 29.37 18.20 5.46
N THR A 420 28.76 17.16 6.03
CA THR A 420 27.30 17.08 6.22
C THR A 420 26.81 18.14 7.19
N GLN A 421 27.53 18.41 8.29
CA GLN A 421 27.19 19.48 9.22
C GLN A 421 27.28 20.85 8.57
N GLU A 422 28.28 21.09 7.72
CA GLU A 422 28.40 22.33 6.95
C GLU A 422 27.14 22.56 6.10
N LEU A 423 26.73 21.57 5.31
CA LEU A 423 25.52 21.64 4.47
C LEU A 423 24.25 21.88 5.30
N ILE A 424 24.06 21.15 6.41
CA ILE A 424 22.89 21.32 7.27
C ILE A 424 22.89 22.70 7.94
N SER A 425 24.06 23.19 8.36
CA SER A 425 24.16 24.48 9.04
C SER A 425 23.82 25.65 8.11
N ARG A 426 24.19 25.54 6.83
CA ARG A 426 23.98 26.52 5.75
C ARG A 426 22.74 26.22 4.90
N SER A 427 21.72 25.63 5.51
CA SER A 427 20.41 25.39 4.88
C SER A 427 19.27 25.73 5.84
N LYS A 428 18.09 25.97 5.27
CA LYS A 428 16.85 26.27 6.02
C LYS A 428 16.14 25.01 6.53
N LEU A 429 16.82 23.86 6.51
CA LEU A 429 16.28 22.58 6.97
C LEU A 429 15.79 22.69 8.41
N ARG A 430 14.50 22.46 8.62
CA ARG A 430 13.85 22.38 9.94
C ARG A 430 13.76 20.96 10.45
N VAL A 431 13.59 20.02 9.53
CA VAL A 431 13.56 18.59 9.85
C VAL A 431 14.52 17.85 8.95
N VAL A 432 15.36 17.00 9.55
CA VAL A 432 16.29 16.11 8.85
C VAL A 432 15.89 14.67 9.15
N LEU A 433 15.41 13.95 8.13
CA LEU A 433 15.07 12.54 8.20
C LEU A 433 16.31 11.69 7.98
N MET A 434 16.64 10.85 8.96
CA MET A 434 17.75 9.90 8.89
C MET A 434 17.21 8.52 8.52
N CYS A 435 17.59 8.03 7.34
CA CYS A 435 17.14 6.76 6.79
C CYS A 435 18.25 5.71 6.91
N GLY A 436 18.30 5.02 8.06
CA GLY A 436 19.28 3.97 8.37
C GLY A 436 20.04 4.23 9.67
N GLY A 437 20.56 3.18 10.32
CA GLY A 437 21.22 3.29 11.63
C GLY A 437 22.56 4.01 11.59
N GLU A 438 23.37 3.75 10.56
CA GLU A 438 24.71 4.36 10.44
C GLU A 438 24.69 5.85 10.06
N VAL A 439 23.59 6.33 9.47
CA VAL A 439 23.38 7.75 9.11
C VAL A 439 23.51 8.65 10.32
N GLN A 440 23.04 8.17 11.48
CA GLN A 440 23.07 8.90 12.72
C GLN A 440 24.49 9.40 13.07
N ARG A 441 25.52 8.60 12.79
CA ARG A 441 26.92 8.93 13.13
C ARG A 441 27.48 10.09 12.31
N ILE A 442 26.96 10.28 11.09
CA ILE A 442 27.38 11.30 10.13
C ILE A 442 26.51 12.56 10.26
N VAL A 443 25.20 12.40 10.47
CA VAL A 443 24.22 13.50 10.44
C VAL A 443 24.03 14.19 11.79
N LEU A 444 24.20 13.50 12.92
CA LEU A 444 24.00 14.15 14.22
C LEU A 444 25.21 15.02 14.60
N PRO A 445 25.00 16.29 15.00
CA PRO A 445 26.05 17.16 15.52
C PRO A 445 26.75 16.57 16.77
N ASP A 446 28.05 16.79 16.94
CA ASP A 446 28.80 16.28 18.13
C ASP A 446 28.36 16.93 19.45
N ASN A 447 27.86 18.16 19.39
CA ASN A 447 27.33 18.87 20.55
C ASN A 447 25.91 18.39 20.95
N LEU A 448 25.24 17.60 20.11
CA LEU A 448 23.94 17.00 20.43
C LEU A 448 24.14 15.74 21.28
N SER A 449 24.12 15.92 22.61
CA SER A 449 24.30 14.84 23.58
C SER A 449 23.18 13.79 23.49
N ALA A 450 23.42 12.55 23.95
CA ALA A 450 22.38 11.52 24.09
C ALA A 450 21.16 11.97 24.92
N SER A 451 21.33 12.99 25.77
CA SER A 451 20.24 13.63 26.53
C SER A 451 19.28 14.47 25.69
N ALA A 452 19.63 14.85 24.46
CA ALA A 452 18.73 15.54 23.52
C ALA A 452 17.80 14.58 22.76
N LYS A 453 17.93 13.27 22.97
CA LYS A 453 17.11 12.23 22.35
C LYS A 453 15.72 12.16 23.00
N ILE A 454 14.69 12.37 22.20
CA ILE A 454 13.27 12.22 22.54
C ILE A 454 12.66 11.01 21.80
N THR A 455 11.52 10.53 22.28
CA THR A 455 10.73 9.49 21.62
C THR A 455 9.41 10.11 21.15
N LEU A 456 9.24 10.24 19.85
CA LEU A 456 7.99 10.71 19.25
C LEU A 456 7.01 9.53 19.15
N ARG A 457 5.86 9.66 19.82
CA ARG A 457 4.78 8.66 19.77
C ARG A 457 3.72 9.09 18.76
N LEU A 458 3.90 8.70 17.52
CA LEU A 458 2.98 8.95 16.41
C LEU A 458 1.87 7.88 16.41
N TYR A 459 0.99 7.96 17.42
CA TYR A 459 -0.08 7.00 17.70
C TYR A 459 0.43 5.57 17.99
N ARG A 460 0.47 4.68 16.99
CA ARG A 460 0.98 3.29 17.12
C ARG A 460 2.43 3.14 16.63
N VAL A 461 3.11 4.25 16.33
CA VAL A 461 4.48 4.28 15.79
C VAL A 461 5.36 5.08 16.74
N GLU A 462 6.49 4.51 17.13
CA GLU A 462 7.50 5.22 17.93
C GLU A 462 8.72 5.53 17.08
N CYS A 463 9.10 6.80 17.03
CA CYS A 463 10.28 7.27 16.32
C CYS A 463 11.28 7.89 17.30
N SER A 464 12.56 7.57 17.15
CA SER A 464 13.63 8.29 17.85
C SER A 464 13.86 9.64 17.16
N ALA A 465 13.92 10.72 17.92
CA ALA A 465 14.26 12.04 17.39
C ALA A 465 15.22 12.79 18.32
N TRP A 466 15.91 13.80 17.79
CA TRP A 466 16.80 14.68 18.54
C TRP A 466 16.46 16.13 18.22
N VAL A 467 16.46 16.96 19.27
CA VAL A 467 16.07 18.37 19.18
C VAL A 467 17.30 19.25 19.26
N GLN A 468 17.52 20.09 18.25
CA GLN A 468 18.47 21.18 18.28
C GLN A 468 17.73 22.49 18.63
N HIS A 469 18.25 23.25 19.58
CA HIS A 469 17.63 24.48 20.08
C HIS A 469 18.69 25.53 20.40
N ASP A 470 18.28 26.80 20.45
CA ASP A 470 19.11 27.94 20.90
C ASP A 470 18.91 28.29 22.38
N GLY A 471 18.12 27.48 23.10
CA GLY A 471 17.69 27.72 24.48
C GLY A 471 16.26 28.25 24.56
N SER A 472 15.84 29.09 23.61
CA SER A 472 14.52 29.73 23.59
C SER A 472 13.58 29.23 22.49
N ARG A 473 14.12 28.57 21.46
CA ARG A 473 13.36 28.08 20.30
C ARG A 473 13.98 26.82 19.73
N ILE A 474 13.16 26.02 19.04
CA ILE A 474 13.63 24.86 18.29
C ILE A 474 14.24 25.33 16.98
N LEU A 475 15.48 24.96 16.71
CA LEU A 475 16.16 25.24 15.45
C LEU A 475 15.87 24.15 14.42
N ARG A 476 16.13 22.89 14.79
CA ARG A 476 16.01 21.71 13.92
C ARG A 476 15.58 20.46 14.70
N LEU A 477 14.88 19.55 14.01
CA LEU A 477 14.56 18.20 14.49
C LEU A 477 15.26 17.18 13.60
N PHE A 478 16.02 16.28 14.20
CA PHE A 478 16.59 15.12 13.52
C PHE A 478 15.72 13.92 13.86
N ILE A 479 15.11 13.27 12.88
CA ILE A 479 14.16 12.17 13.12
C ILE A 479 14.71 10.91 12.46
N GLN A 480 14.87 9.84 13.23
CA GLN A 480 15.13 8.51 12.69
C GLN A 480 13.84 8.00 12.04
N SER A 481 13.90 7.70 10.74
CA SER A 481 12.77 7.09 10.05
C SER A 481 12.46 5.71 10.65
N PRO A 482 11.18 5.37 10.94
CA PRO A 482 10.81 4.08 11.55
C PRO A 482 11.05 2.89 10.60
N SER A 483 11.16 3.16 9.31
CA SER A 483 11.55 2.21 8.28
C SER A 483 12.36 2.94 7.20
N PRO A 484 13.30 2.29 6.50
CA PRO A 484 13.96 2.91 5.35
C PRO A 484 12.93 3.42 4.34
N LEU A 485 13.06 4.68 3.90
CA LEU A 485 12.18 5.23 2.84
C LEU A 485 12.40 4.54 1.49
N THR A 486 13.51 3.80 1.34
CA THR A 486 13.75 2.85 0.27
C THR A 486 12.73 1.71 0.22
N LYS A 487 11.92 1.51 1.27
CA LYS A 487 10.82 0.51 1.29
C LYS A 487 9.48 1.08 0.85
N LEU A 488 9.43 2.31 0.33
CA LEU A 488 8.25 2.92 -0.32
C LEU A 488 7.85 2.25 -1.65
N TRP A 489 8.40 1.08 -1.95
CA TRP A 489 8.00 0.19 -3.04
C TRP A 489 7.50 -1.16 -2.51
N SER A 490 7.67 -1.43 -1.22
CA SER A 490 7.31 -2.71 -0.62
C SER A 490 5.79 -2.83 -0.44
N SER A 491 5.26 -4.03 -0.61
CA SER A 491 3.86 -4.35 -0.30
C SER A 491 3.60 -4.57 1.20
N ASP A 492 4.47 -4.06 2.06
CA ASP A 492 4.35 -4.21 3.51
C ASP A 492 3.44 -3.12 4.08
N GLY A 493 2.22 -3.52 4.44
CA GLY A 493 1.24 -2.60 4.97
C GLY A 493 1.61 -1.98 6.33
N ARG A 494 2.46 -2.64 7.13
CA ARG A 494 2.97 -2.08 8.38
C ARG A 494 3.97 -0.96 8.09
N VAL A 495 4.87 -1.17 7.14
CA VAL A 495 5.83 -0.15 6.71
C VAL A 495 5.10 1.05 6.11
N ALA A 496 4.09 0.81 5.28
CA ALA A 496 3.26 1.87 4.69
C ALA A 496 2.57 2.72 5.75
N TYR A 497 2.00 2.06 6.76
CA TYR A 497 1.39 2.72 7.91
C TYR A 497 2.39 3.56 8.72
N GLN A 498 3.59 3.02 8.96
CA GLN A 498 4.66 3.69 9.72
C GLN A 498 5.15 4.94 9.00
N ILE A 499 5.46 4.85 7.71
CA ILE A 499 5.94 5.98 6.92
C ILE A 499 4.84 7.02 6.73
N THR A 500 3.59 6.60 6.49
CA THR A 500 2.44 7.52 6.43
C THR A 500 2.22 8.26 7.74
N SER A 501 2.41 7.60 8.90
CA SER A 501 2.34 8.27 10.20
C SER A 501 3.43 9.33 10.36
N LEU A 502 4.64 9.04 9.91
CA LEU A 502 5.74 10.01 9.89
C LEU A 502 5.43 11.19 8.95
N PHE A 503 4.95 10.93 7.72
CA PHE A 503 4.65 12.00 6.76
C PHE A 503 3.48 12.87 7.22
N ARG A 504 2.43 12.30 7.83
CA ARG A 504 1.34 13.09 8.43
C ARG A 504 1.87 14.02 9.53
N PHE A 505 2.77 13.52 10.36
CA PHE A 505 3.46 14.34 11.36
C PHE A 505 4.25 15.48 10.71
N LEU A 506 5.06 15.19 9.68
CA LEU A 506 5.83 16.20 8.95
C LEU A 506 4.94 17.29 8.34
N SER A 507 3.85 16.91 7.67
CA SER A 507 2.84 17.87 7.16
C SER A 507 2.21 18.71 8.27
N GLY A 508 2.10 18.16 9.48
CA GLY A 508 1.56 18.84 10.64
C GLY A 508 2.52 19.81 11.33
N ILE A 509 3.84 19.66 11.14
CA ILE A 509 4.84 20.47 11.85
C ILE A 509 5.62 21.43 10.94
N ILE A 510 5.62 21.18 9.63
CA ILE A 510 6.31 21.98 8.62
C ILE A 510 5.28 22.48 7.61
N ASP A 511 5.47 23.69 7.10
CA ASP A 511 4.65 24.25 6.03
C ASP A 511 5.09 23.74 4.64
N VAL A 512 5.15 22.42 4.47
CA VAL A 512 5.42 21.77 3.18
C VAL A 512 4.24 20.87 2.82
N LYS A 513 3.70 21.08 1.62
CA LYS A 513 2.57 20.33 1.09
C LYS A 513 3.03 18.97 0.56
N ILE A 514 3.09 17.97 1.44
CA ILE A 514 3.27 16.57 1.03
C ILE A 514 1.94 15.81 1.08
N ARG A 515 1.70 14.92 0.11
CA ARG A 515 0.61 13.94 0.09
C ARG A 515 0.92 12.81 1.08
N SER A 516 0.78 13.11 2.37
CA SER A 516 1.23 12.25 3.46
C SER A 516 0.66 10.84 3.47
N SER A 517 -0.53 10.61 2.90
CA SER A 517 -1.18 9.30 2.80
C SER A 517 -1.03 8.62 1.44
N PHE A 518 -0.27 9.19 0.50
CA PHE A 518 -0.17 8.67 -0.86
C PHE A 518 0.21 7.19 -0.86
N PHE A 519 1.32 6.83 -0.20
CA PHE A 519 1.84 5.47 -0.26
C PHE A 519 0.89 4.42 0.34
N GLU A 520 0.30 4.70 1.51
CA GLU A 520 -0.73 3.83 2.12
C GLU A 520 -1.96 3.70 1.21
N SER A 521 -2.43 4.79 0.61
CA SER A 521 -3.54 4.77 -0.35
C SER A 521 -3.21 3.95 -1.60
N SER A 522 -2.03 4.13 -2.18
CA SER A 522 -1.59 3.42 -3.38
C SER A 522 -1.45 1.92 -3.13
N LEU A 523 -0.88 1.53 -1.98
CA LEU A 523 -0.82 0.12 -1.57
C LEU A 523 -2.22 -0.48 -1.37
N VAL A 524 -3.12 0.26 -0.71
CA VAL A 524 -4.51 -0.18 -0.52
C VAL A 524 -5.22 -0.37 -1.87
N VAL A 525 -5.10 0.59 -2.79
CA VAL A 525 -5.71 0.49 -4.13
C VAL A 525 -5.14 -0.72 -4.88
N ALA A 526 -3.82 -0.91 -4.86
CA ALA A 526 -3.18 -2.06 -5.50
C ALA A 526 -3.67 -3.40 -4.92
N LEU A 527 -3.79 -3.50 -3.59
CA LEU A 527 -4.34 -4.70 -2.92
C LEU A 527 -5.80 -4.93 -3.30
N ILE A 528 -6.62 -3.88 -3.31
CA ILE A 528 -8.03 -3.95 -3.70
C ILE A 528 -8.16 -4.46 -5.14
N VAL A 529 -7.44 -3.86 -6.08
CA VAL A 529 -7.52 -4.20 -7.51
C VAL A 529 -7.06 -5.64 -7.74
N ARG A 530 -5.86 -5.99 -7.27
CA ARG A 530 -5.27 -7.32 -7.45
C ARG A 530 -6.14 -8.42 -6.85
N GLU A 531 -6.51 -8.26 -5.58
CA GLU A 531 -7.24 -9.33 -4.90
C GLU A 531 -8.70 -9.44 -5.37
N TRP A 532 -9.35 -8.33 -5.74
CA TRP A 532 -10.67 -8.37 -6.37
C TRP A 532 -10.62 -9.10 -7.72
N HIS A 533 -9.61 -8.83 -8.53
CA HIS A 533 -9.47 -9.46 -9.84
C HIS A 533 -9.33 -10.99 -9.71
N GLU A 534 -8.49 -11.47 -8.79
CA GLU A 534 -8.36 -12.92 -8.52
C GLU A 534 -9.66 -13.54 -7.99
N GLU A 535 -10.43 -12.80 -7.17
CA GLU A 535 -11.74 -13.25 -6.70
C GLU A 535 -12.78 -13.31 -7.83
N LYS A 536 -12.82 -12.29 -8.70
CA LYS A 536 -13.69 -12.24 -9.89
C LYS A 536 -13.40 -13.38 -10.87
N LEU A 537 -12.12 -13.74 -11.05
CA LEU A 537 -11.71 -14.87 -11.87
C LEU A 537 -11.93 -16.24 -11.22
N GLY A 538 -12.50 -16.30 -10.00
CA GLY A 538 -12.72 -17.54 -9.25
C GLY A 538 -11.43 -18.20 -8.76
N LYS A 539 -10.27 -17.52 -8.87
CA LYS A 539 -8.98 -18.02 -8.36
C LYS A 539 -8.92 -17.96 -6.82
N LYS A 540 -9.75 -17.11 -6.20
CA LYS A 540 -9.88 -16.96 -4.74
C LYS A 540 -11.36 -16.88 -4.33
N PRO A 541 -11.74 -17.47 -3.18
CA PRO A 541 -13.07 -17.26 -2.61
C PRO A 541 -13.22 -15.84 -2.04
N PRO A 542 -14.48 -15.38 -1.86
CA PRO A 542 -14.78 -14.17 -1.10
C PRO A 542 -14.13 -14.16 0.27
N VAL A 543 -13.48 -13.05 0.60
CA VAL A 543 -12.74 -12.92 1.87
C VAL A 543 -13.69 -12.66 3.04
N SER A 544 -13.47 -13.37 4.15
CA SER A 544 -14.13 -13.10 5.43
C SER A 544 -13.51 -11.87 6.11
N PRO A 545 -14.22 -11.20 7.04
CA PRO A 545 -13.63 -10.16 7.87
C PRO A 545 -12.34 -10.62 8.54
N GLU A 546 -12.26 -11.85 9.02
CA GLU A 546 -11.09 -12.37 9.74
C GLU A 546 -9.83 -12.41 8.85
N ASP A 547 -9.98 -12.81 7.58
CA ASP A 547 -8.88 -13.06 6.65
C ASP A 547 -8.50 -11.84 5.78
N LEU A 548 -9.20 -10.71 5.93
CA LEU A 548 -8.89 -9.47 5.22
C LEU A 548 -7.51 -8.91 5.61
N ASP A 549 -6.77 -8.35 4.63
CA ASP A 549 -5.45 -7.78 4.90
C ASP A 549 -5.51 -6.71 6.01
N PRO A 550 -4.60 -6.72 7.00
CA PRO A 550 -4.60 -5.74 8.09
C PRO A 550 -4.61 -4.27 7.63
N ILE A 551 -3.95 -3.91 6.52
CA ILE A 551 -3.97 -2.52 6.05
C ILE A 551 -5.33 -2.15 5.45
N LEU A 552 -6.00 -3.11 4.78
CA LEU A 552 -7.36 -2.91 4.28
C LEU A 552 -8.37 -2.77 5.41
N LYS A 553 -8.24 -3.59 6.47
CA LYS A 553 -9.04 -3.43 7.70
C LYS A 553 -8.86 -2.06 8.32
N LEU A 554 -7.62 -1.57 8.38
CA LEU A 554 -7.32 -0.28 8.96
C LEU A 554 -7.90 0.87 8.11
N TRP A 555 -7.77 0.77 6.79
CA TRP A 555 -8.33 1.71 5.83
C TRP A 555 -9.87 1.75 5.86
N LEU A 556 -10.51 0.60 6.05
CA LEU A 556 -11.97 0.49 6.25
C LEU A 556 -12.39 1.05 7.63
N ALA A 557 -11.61 0.82 8.67
CA ALA A 557 -11.84 1.40 9.99
C ALA A 557 -11.74 2.94 9.98
N GLU A 558 -10.79 3.51 9.23
CA GLU A 558 -10.72 4.96 8.98
C GLU A 558 -11.98 5.50 8.27
N ARG A 559 -12.81 4.63 7.68
CA ARG A 559 -14.09 4.95 7.01
C ARG A 559 -15.32 4.55 7.83
N GLY A 560 -15.14 4.19 9.09
CA GLY A 560 -16.22 3.88 10.03
C GLY A 560 -16.58 2.39 10.14
N PHE A 561 -15.90 1.50 9.43
CA PHE A 561 -16.12 0.05 9.52
C PHE A 561 -15.13 -0.56 10.51
N VAL A 562 -15.47 -0.48 11.80
CA VAL A 562 -14.54 -0.79 12.90
C VAL A 562 -14.72 -2.19 13.49
N SER A 563 -15.88 -2.82 13.27
CA SER A 563 -16.19 -4.15 13.76
C SER A 563 -16.34 -5.18 12.66
N ASP A 564 -16.15 -6.47 12.99
CA ASP A 564 -16.37 -7.57 12.04
C ASP A 564 -17.82 -7.57 11.51
N ARG A 565 -18.79 -7.17 12.33
CA ARG A 565 -20.19 -7.01 11.92
C ARG A 565 -20.38 -5.93 10.85
N ASP A 566 -19.65 -4.82 10.96
CA ASP A 566 -19.68 -3.76 9.95
C ASP A 566 -19.10 -4.26 8.63
N LEU A 567 -18.05 -5.09 8.70
CA LEU A 567 -17.43 -5.72 7.55
C LEU A 567 -18.35 -6.78 6.91
N GLU A 568 -19.03 -7.60 7.70
CA GLU A 568 -20.03 -8.56 7.19
C GLU A 568 -21.18 -7.84 6.48
N SER A 569 -21.75 -6.81 7.13
CA SER A 569 -22.81 -6.00 6.54
C SER A 569 -22.34 -5.31 5.25
N LEU A 570 -21.08 -4.90 5.21
CA LEU A 570 -20.47 -4.33 4.02
C LEU A 570 -20.29 -5.37 2.90
N ALA A 571 -19.90 -6.59 3.23
CA ALA A 571 -19.80 -7.70 2.29
C ALA A 571 -21.17 -8.03 1.69
N GLU A 572 -22.20 -8.14 2.53
CA GLU A 572 -23.59 -8.38 2.13
C GLU A 572 -24.07 -7.32 1.13
N ALA A 573 -23.84 -6.04 1.44
CA ALA A 573 -24.17 -4.92 0.57
C ALA A 573 -23.45 -4.96 -0.79
N ALA A 574 -22.28 -5.61 -0.86
CA ALA A 574 -21.50 -5.81 -2.08
C ALA A 574 -21.59 -7.25 -2.61
N ASN A 575 -22.77 -7.88 -2.46
CA ASN A 575 -23.08 -9.19 -3.05
C ASN A 575 -22.17 -10.32 -2.52
N GLY A 576 -21.88 -10.28 -1.22
CA GLY A 576 -21.07 -11.25 -0.49
C GLY A 576 -19.56 -11.02 -0.59
N SER A 577 -19.09 -9.92 -1.19
CA SER A 577 -17.65 -9.67 -1.42
C SER A 577 -17.16 -8.40 -0.74
N LEU A 578 -16.33 -8.56 0.29
CA LEU A 578 -15.60 -7.46 0.93
C LEU A 578 -14.63 -6.75 -0.03
N ARG A 579 -14.01 -7.49 -0.96
CA ARG A 579 -13.07 -6.91 -1.93
C ARG A 579 -13.79 -6.06 -2.96
N ARG A 580 -14.98 -6.49 -3.39
CA ARG A 580 -15.89 -5.68 -4.22
C ARG A 580 -16.33 -4.42 -3.50
N ALA A 581 -16.73 -4.54 -2.23
CA ALA A 581 -17.08 -3.39 -1.41
C ALA A 581 -15.94 -2.38 -1.31
N ALA A 582 -14.72 -2.85 -1.04
CA ALA A 582 -13.54 -2.00 -0.97
C ALA A 582 -13.22 -1.32 -2.32
N LYS A 583 -13.34 -2.05 -3.45
CA LYS A 583 -13.21 -1.49 -4.81
C LYS A 583 -14.23 -0.39 -5.08
N VAL A 584 -15.49 -0.65 -4.76
CA VAL A 584 -16.56 0.35 -4.85
C VAL A 584 -16.19 1.58 -4.02
N MET A 585 -15.82 1.42 -2.75
CA MET A 585 -15.42 2.57 -1.91
C MET A 585 -14.21 3.34 -2.44
N ALA A 586 -13.20 2.66 -2.99
CA ALA A 586 -12.03 3.31 -3.55
C ALA A 586 -12.39 4.17 -4.77
N LEU A 587 -13.32 3.71 -5.61
CA LEU A 587 -13.83 4.43 -6.79
C LEU A 587 -14.74 5.63 -6.44
N PHE A 588 -15.30 5.67 -5.23
CA PHE A 588 -16.27 6.68 -4.79
C PHE A 588 -15.73 7.65 -3.73
N GLN A 589 -14.41 7.76 -3.55
CA GLN A 589 -13.85 8.78 -2.65
C GLN A 589 -14.16 10.18 -3.15
N GLU A 590 -14.87 10.96 -2.33
CA GLU A 590 -15.02 12.39 -2.51
C GLU A 590 -13.63 13.06 -2.41
N LYS A 591 -13.27 13.90 -3.39
CA LYS A 591 -12.30 14.98 -3.13
C LYS A 591 -12.89 15.83 -2.01
N ALA A 592 -12.26 15.85 -0.84
CA ALA A 592 -12.68 16.72 0.25
C ALA A 592 -12.78 18.16 -0.27
N PRO A 593 -13.93 18.85 -0.12
CA PRO A 593 -14.07 20.22 -0.56
C PRO A 593 -13.35 21.14 0.45
N GLY A 594 -12.34 21.86 -0.03
CA GLY A 594 -11.71 22.95 0.73
C GLY A 594 -10.22 22.81 0.93
N LEU A 595 -9.45 22.81 -0.15
CA LEU A 595 -8.13 23.42 -0.35
C LEU A 595 -7.77 23.09 -1.80
N PHE A 596 -7.09 23.99 -2.52
CA PHE A 596 -6.69 23.85 -3.94
C PHE A 596 -7.74 24.30 -4.98
N SER A 597 -7.63 25.57 -5.41
CA SER A 597 -7.97 25.97 -6.78
C SER A 597 -6.76 25.75 -7.69
N ALA A 598 -7.02 25.21 -8.88
CA ALA A 598 -6.28 25.31 -10.15
C ALA A 598 -4.74 25.36 -10.10
N ASP A 599 -4.07 24.28 -10.49
CA ASP A 599 -3.57 24.06 -11.85
C ASP A 599 -2.82 22.71 -11.91
N HIS A 600 -2.64 22.16 -13.11
CA HIS A 600 -2.14 20.82 -13.48
C HIS A 600 -3.22 19.78 -13.81
N SER A 601 -3.66 19.89 -15.06
CA SER A 601 -3.96 18.81 -15.99
C SER A 601 -2.89 17.69 -15.98
N ALA A 602 -3.20 16.57 -15.32
CA ALA A 602 -2.52 15.29 -15.54
C ALA A 602 -3.41 14.12 -15.07
N LEU A 603 -4.63 14.06 -15.62
CA LEU A 603 -5.41 12.83 -15.77
C LEU A 603 -6.05 12.94 -17.16
N PRO A 604 -5.96 11.93 -18.02
CA PRO A 604 -6.67 11.97 -19.30
C PRO A 604 -8.15 12.15 -19.02
N HIS A 605 -8.79 13.08 -19.72
CA HIS A 605 -10.24 13.14 -19.78
C HIS A 605 -10.76 11.79 -20.31
N PRO A 606 -11.76 11.16 -19.65
CA PRO A 606 -12.30 9.89 -20.11
C PRO A 606 -13.21 10.17 -21.31
N GLU A 607 -12.63 10.21 -22.52
CA GLU A 607 -13.40 10.04 -23.74
C GLU A 607 -13.68 8.54 -23.94
N GLU A 608 -14.99 8.26 -24.00
CA GLU A 608 -15.63 7.10 -24.63
C GLU A 608 -14.92 5.75 -24.58
N GLN A 609 -15.21 4.95 -23.54
CA GLN A 609 -15.31 3.50 -23.65
C GLN A 609 -16.14 2.93 -22.48
N GLY A 610 -17.00 1.95 -22.80
CA GLY A 610 -18.04 1.41 -21.91
C GLY A 610 -17.51 0.69 -20.68
N LEU A 611 -18.40 0.50 -19.69
CA LEU A 611 -18.13 -0.11 -18.38
C LEU A 611 -17.69 -1.60 -18.42
N GLU A 612 -17.62 -2.20 -19.61
CA GLU A 612 -17.03 -3.53 -19.84
C GLU A 612 -15.51 -3.47 -20.16
N CYS A 613 -14.95 -2.29 -20.48
CA CYS A 613 -13.52 -2.10 -20.83
C CYS A 613 -12.66 -1.53 -19.68
N LEU A 614 -13.25 -1.28 -18.51
CA LEU A 614 -12.54 -0.69 -17.35
C LEU A 614 -11.63 -1.67 -16.59
N ASP A 615 -11.45 -2.90 -17.08
CA ASP A 615 -10.44 -3.81 -16.53
C ASP A 615 -9.03 -3.44 -17.02
N GLU A 616 -8.86 -2.78 -18.19
CA GLU A 616 -7.54 -2.44 -18.74
C GLU A 616 -7.01 -1.05 -18.32
N SER A 617 -7.80 0.02 -18.30
CA SER A 617 -7.27 1.37 -17.95
C SER A 617 -6.83 1.53 -16.49
N LEU A 618 -7.51 0.84 -15.55
CA LEU A 618 -7.07 0.76 -14.15
C LEU A 618 -5.86 -0.17 -13.98
N PHE A 619 -5.71 -1.13 -14.91
CA PHE A 619 -4.52 -1.94 -15.07
C PHE A 619 -3.37 -1.09 -15.57
N GLU A 620 -3.50 -0.39 -16.71
CA GLU A 620 -2.53 0.59 -17.24
C GLU A 620 -2.15 1.61 -16.19
N THR A 621 -3.10 2.12 -15.41
CA THR A 621 -2.81 3.02 -14.29
C THR A 621 -1.94 2.33 -13.22
N ALA A 622 -2.23 1.07 -12.83
CA ALA A 622 -1.39 0.30 -11.91
C ALA A 622 -0.03 -0.14 -12.50
N THR A 623 0.03 -0.36 -13.81
CA THR A 623 1.22 -0.72 -14.60
C THR A 623 2.14 0.49 -14.80
N ASP A 624 1.58 1.66 -15.13
CA ASP A 624 2.25 2.97 -15.20
C ASP A 624 2.72 3.47 -13.83
N PHE A 625 2.08 3.01 -12.74
CA PHE A 625 2.52 3.23 -11.36
C PHE A 625 3.62 2.28 -10.88
N GLY A 626 4.21 1.46 -11.76
CA GLY A 626 5.37 0.62 -11.46
C GLY A 626 5.10 -0.51 -10.48
N ILE A 627 3.83 -0.94 -10.30
CA ILE A 627 3.49 -2.11 -9.50
C ILE A 627 3.37 -3.31 -10.45
N LEU A 628 4.48 -4.03 -10.55
CA LEU A 628 4.73 -5.17 -11.44
C LEU A 628 3.57 -6.18 -11.54
N LEU A 629 3.03 -6.35 -12.75
CA LEU A 629 2.64 -7.66 -13.28
C LEU A 629 2.92 -7.71 -14.80
N PRO A 630 3.63 -8.74 -15.30
CA PRO A 630 3.82 -8.98 -16.73
C PRO A 630 2.75 -9.94 -17.28
N GLU A 631 2.25 -9.72 -18.50
CA GLU A 631 1.84 -10.81 -19.42
C GLU A 631 2.08 -10.40 -20.90
N ASN A 632 3.13 -10.99 -21.47
CA ASN A 632 3.34 -11.50 -22.84
C ASN A 632 2.80 -10.75 -24.10
N GLY A 633 3.76 -10.22 -24.88
CA GLY A 633 4.02 -10.68 -26.26
C GLY A 633 3.38 -9.94 -27.45
N GLU A 634 4.12 -8.98 -28.04
CA GLU A 634 4.61 -8.95 -29.43
C GLU A 634 4.79 -7.53 -30.04
N ALA A 635 6.01 -7.31 -30.56
CA ALA A 635 6.41 -6.52 -31.73
C ALA A 635 6.29 -4.97 -31.79
N LEU A 636 7.48 -4.34 -31.75
CA LEU A 636 7.96 -3.17 -32.53
C LEU A 636 6.98 -2.45 -33.49
N GLY A 637 6.92 -1.11 -33.35
CA GLY A 637 7.30 -0.23 -34.47
C GLY A 637 6.42 0.98 -34.82
N LYS A 638 7.02 2.17 -34.62
CA LYS A 638 7.04 3.39 -35.49
C LYS A 638 6.06 4.57 -35.23
N SER A 639 6.73 5.70 -34.98
CA SER A 639 6.63 7.07 -35.54
C SER A 639 5.57 8.08 -35.05
N GLU A 640 6.07 9.08 -34.30
CA GLU A 640 5.93 10.57 -34.35
C GLU A 640 5.06 11.26 -35.44
N PRO A 641 4.89 12.61 -35.40
CA PRO A 641 4.46 13.53 -34.32
C PRO A 641 3.39 14.53 -34.86
N LEU A 642 2.77 15.39 -34.04
CA LEU A 642 2.28 16.70 -34.54
C LEU A 642 1.96 17.73 -33.45
N SER A 643 2.39 18.94 -33.81
CA SER A 643 2.56 20.25 -33.20
C SER A 643 1.31 21.09 -32.87
N GLU A 644 1.52 21.98 -31.89
CA GLU A 644 1.13 23.42 -31.79
C GLU A 644 -0.34 23.89 -31.67
N LEU A 645 -0.48 24.97 -30.86
CA LEU A 645 -1.57 25.97 -30.73
C LEU A 645 -2.73 25.60 -29.77
N ASP A 646 -3.28 26.44 -28.90
CA ASP A 646 -3.13 27.88 -28.60
C ASP A 646 -3.78 28.14 -27.23
N ASP A 647 -3.39 29.24 -26.57
CA ASP A 647 -3.96 29.73 -25.31
C ASP A 647 -5.31 30.45 -25.56
N GLY A 648 -6.33 30.18 -24.74
CA GLY A 648 -7.64 30.84 -24.89
C GLY A 648 -8.62 30.67 -23.73
N GLU A 649 -8.52 31.60 -22.77
CA GLU A 649 -9.57 32.18 -21.89
C GLU A 649 -10.53 31.30 -21.06
N LEU A 650 -10.50 31.62 -19.76
CA LEU A 650 -11.42 31.26 -18.67
C LEU A 650 -12.90 31.59 -18.97
N ASP A 651 -13.83 30.65 -18.72
CA ASP A 651 -14.99 30.93 -17.86
C ASP A 651 -15.79 29.67 -17.39
N GLN A 652 -16.10 29.67 -16.08
CA GLN A 652 -17.16 28.98 -15.30
C GLN A 652 -17.41 27.45 -15.45
N GLY A 653 -17.06 26.69 -14.39
CA GLY A 653 -17.89 25.55 -13.95
C GLY A 653 -19.16 26.04 -13.23
N PRO A 654 -20.04 25.19 -12.66
CA PRO A 654 -20.06 23.72 -12.57
C PRO A 654 -21.46 23.06 -12.80
N GLU A 655 -21.58 21.86 -13.38
CA GLU A 655 -22.81 21.04 -13.17
C GLU A 655 -22.66 19.51 -13.41
N VAL A 656 -21.52 19.03 -13.92
CA VAL A 656 -21.34 17.61 -14.30
C VAL A 656 -21.10 16.66 -13.11
N ASP A 657 -20.63 17.17 -11.96
CA ASP A 657 -20.26 16.33 -10.79
C ASP A 657 -21.45 15.96 -9.87
N GLN A 658 -22.64 16.54 -10.10
CA GLN A 658 -23.81 16.25 -9.26
C GLN A 658 -24.58 14.99 -9.67
N ASP A 659 -24.44 14.51 -10.91
CA ASP A 659 -25.27 13.41 -11.44
C ASP A 659 -24.74 12.01 -11.08
N ARG A 660 -23.48 11.90 -10.62
CA ARG A 660 -22.83 10.65 -10.18
C ARG A 660 -23.01 10.33 -8.69
N LYS A 661 -23.21 11.34 -7.82
CA LYS A 661 -23.31 11.16 -6.35
C LYS A 661 -24.67 10.62 -5.87
N ARG A 662 -25.74 10.80 -6.66
CA ARG A 662 -27.14 10.61 -6.24
C ARG A 662 -27.68 9.16 -6.30
N PRO A 663 -27.29 8.29 -7.25
CA PRO A 663 -27.77 6.90 -7.30
C PRO A 663 -27.34 6.06 -6.07
N ILE A 664 -26.13 6.29 -5.59
CA ILE A 664 -25.54 5.54 -4.46
C ILE A 664 -26.14 6.00 -3.12
N GLN A 665 -26.45 7.29 -2.98
CA GLN A 665 -27.22 7.80 -1.84
C GLN A 665 -28.62 7.17 -1.77
N LEU A 666 -29.25 6.91 -2.92
CA LEU A 666 -30.54 6.24 -2.96
C LEU A 666 -30.46 4.76 -2.53
N LEU A 667 -29.37 4.04 -2.83
CA LEU A 667 -29.16 2.65 -2.37
C LEU A 667 -28.81 2.55 -0.88
N LYS A 668 -28.00 3.48 -0.37
CA LYS A 668 -27.69 3.61 1.07
C LYS A 668 -28.89 4.07 1.90
N GLY A 669 -29.84 4.73 1.24
CA GLY A 669 -30.94 5.44 1.86
C GLY A 669 -30.57 6.89 2.18
N SER A 670 -31.52 7.80 2.01
CA SER A 670 -31.31 9.22 2.35
C SER A 670 -32.61 9.91 2.75
N LYS A 671 -32.52 11.03 3.47
CA LYS A 671 -33.69 11.82 3.88
C LYS A 671 -34.20 12.66 2.71
N HIS A 672 -35.49 12.55 2.38
CA HIS A 672 -36.19 13.35 1.38
C HIS A 672 -37.38 14.09 1.98
N LYS A 673 -37.57 15.35 1.58
CA LYS A 673 -38.80 16.11 1.89
C LYS A 673 -39.80 15.91 0.76
N GLY A 674 -40.99 15.40 1.09
CA GLY A 674 -42.10 15.26 0.14
C GLY A 674 -42.91 16.55 0.03
N HIS A 675 -43.54 16.77 -1.12
CA HIS A 675 -44.51 17.84 -1.28
C HIS A 675 -45.87 17.40 -0.72
N PHE A 676 -46.35 18.07 0.33
CA PHE A 676 -47.61 17.73 0.96
C PHE A 676 -48.82 18.14 0.10
N ILE A 677 -49.69 17.18 -0.16
CA ILE A 677 -50.97 17.32 -0.83
C ILE A 677 -52.07 16.94 0.17
N PRO A 678 -52.88 17.90 0.64
CA PRO A 678 -53.96 17.61 1.58
C PRO A 678 -55.01 16.65 0.98
N PRO A 679 -55.65 15.78 1.79
CA PRO A 679 -55.39 15.51 3.19
C PRO A 679 -54.53 14.24 3.34
N SER A 680 -53.26 14.37 3.74
CA SER A 680 -52.38 13.23 4.12
C SER A 680 -51.64 12.50 3.00
N THR A 681 -51.47 13.10 1.81
CA THR A 681 -50.64 12.53 0.74
C THR A 681 -49.37 13.35 0.54
N TYR A 682 -48.23 12.69 0.30
CA TYR A 682 -46.96 13.31 0.00
C TYR A 682 -46.48 12.85 -1.38
N ASP A 683 -46.10 13.81 -2.22
CA ASP A 683 -45.58 13.56 -3.56
C ASP A 683 -44.06 13.76 -3.59
N PHE A 684 -43.34 12.76 -4.10
CA PHE A 684 -41.88 12.76 -4.20
C PHE A 684 -41.49 12.65 -5.66
N THR A 685 -40.50 13.44 -6.06
CA THR A 685 -39.83 13.25 -7.35
C THR A 685 -38.40 12.79 -7.08
N ILE A 686 -38.14 11.50 -7.28
CA ILE A 686 -36.82 10.89 -7.14
C ILE A 686 -36.28 10.73 -8.57
N ARG A 687 -35.38 11.64 -8.96
CA ARG A 687 -34.97 11.84 -10.35
C ARG A 687 -36.17 12.09 -11.27
N GLN A 688 -36.65 11.08 -11.98
CA GLN A 688 -37.79 11.13 -12.90
C GLN A 688 -38.92 10.18 -12.49
N VAL A 689 -38.77 9.51 -11.33
CA VAL A 689 -39.76 8.64 -10.70
C VAL A 689 -40.60 9.50 -9.76
N ARG A 690 -41.90 9.60 -10.04
CA ARG A 690 -42.87 10.24 -9.15
C ARG A 690 -43.51 9.19 -8.28
N VAL A 691 -43.57 9.47 -6.98
CA VAL A 691 -44.04 8.53 -5.98
C VAL A 691 -44.97 9.26 -5.04
N GLN A 692 -46.17 8.71 -4.83
CA GLN A 692 -47.14 9.24 -3.88
C GLN A 692 -47.26 8.28 -2.70
N ILE A 693 -47.28 8.86 -1.51
CA ILE A 693 -47.42 8.12 -0.25
C ILE A 693 -48.52 8.77 0.55
N THR A 694 -49.51 7.98 0.95
CA THR A 694 -50.56 8.42 1.86
C THR A 694 -50.22 7.93 3.26
N THR A 695 -50.05 8.85 4.20
CA THR A 695 -49.77 8.53 5.61
C THR A 695 -50.54 9.47 6.52
N PRO A 696 -51.27 8.96 7.53
CA PRO A 696 -51.98 9.81 8.50
C PRO A 696 -51.02 10.54 9.46
N ILE A 697 -49.72 10.21 9.43
CA ILE A 697 -48.68 10.79 10.28
C ILE A 697 -47.95 11.87 9.49
N GLU A 698 -48.02 13.13 9.94
CA GLU A 698 -47.18 14.21 9.41
C GLU A 698 -45.73 14.00 9.87
N SER A 699 -44.81 13.81 8.92
CA SER A 699 -43.38 13.78 9.23
C SER A 699 -42.81 15.20 9.22
N ILE A 700 -42.42 15.69 10.39
CA ILE A 700 -41.80 17.02 10.56
C ILE A 700 -40.38 17.06 9.96
N ASP A 701 -39.67 15.94 9.96
CA ASP A 701 -38.26 15.81 9.54
C ASP A 701 -38.04 15.12 8.18
N GLY A 702 -39.12 14.80 7.47
CA GLY A 702 -39.08 14.17 6.15
C GLY A 702 -39.08 12.63 6.19
N PHE A 703 -38.86 12.01 5.04
CA PHE A 703 -38.99 10.56 4.86
C PHE A 703 -37.63 9.97 4.51
N TRP A 704 -37.31 8.81 5.10
CA TRP A 704 -36.14 8.04 4.71
C TRP A 704 -36.47 7.23 3.47
N VAL A 705 -35.75 7.45 2.36
CA VAL A 705 -36.03 6.77 1.08
C VAL A 705 -34.85 5.91 0.69
N GLN A 706 -35.10 4.62 0.44
CA GLN A 706 -34.11 3.65 0.00
C GLN A 706 -34.59 2.88 -1.22
N ALA A 707 -33.78 2.79 -2.28
CA ALA A 707 -33.98 1.86 -3.36
C ALA A 707 -33.42 0.48 -2.98
N GLN A 708 -34.26 -0.56 -3.12
CA GLN A 708 -33.89 -1.95 -2.88
C GLN A 708 -33.95 -2.70 -4.22
N LEU A 709 -32.90 -3.48 -4.51
CA LEU A 709 -32.80 -4.25 -5.76
C LEU A 709 -32.74 -5.75 -5.45
N ALA A 710 -33.65 -6.51 -6.04
CA ALA A 710 -33.55 -7.96 -6.08
C ALA A 710 -32.41 -8.43 -7.02
N PRO A 711 -31.91 -9.68 -6.90
CA PRO A 711 -30.93 -10.24 -7.83
C PRO A 711 -31.41 -10.21 -9.29
N PRO A 712 -30.49 -10.17 -10.29
CA PRO A 712 -30.86 -10.31 -11.70
C PRO A 712 -31.72 -11.55 -11.95
N GLY A 713 -32.78 -11.39 -12.76
CA GLY A 713 -33.73 -12.47 -13.06
C GLY A 713 -34.75 -12.78 -11.95
N THR A 714 -34.73 -12.07 -10.81
CA THR A 714 -35.69 -12.24 -9.72
C THR A 714 -36.55 -11.00 -9.54
N LYS A 715 -37.89 -11.14 -9.58
CA LYS A 715 -38.82 -10.04 -9.31
C LYS A 715 -38.84 -9.70 -7.81
N HIS A 716 -38.76 -8.42 -7.46
CA HIS A 716 -38.84 -8.00 -6.07
C HIS A 716 -40.28 -8.13 -5.54
N PRO A 717 -40.51 -8.68 -4.33
CA PRO A 717 -41.86 -8.90 -3.79
C PRO A 717 -42.68 -7.60 -3.64
N HIS A 718 -41.99 -6.48 -3.39
CA HIS A 718 -42.57 -5.14 -3.30
C HIS A 718 -42.23 -4.25 -4.51
N VAL A 719 -42.26 -4.83 -5.73
CA VAL A 719 -41.90 -4.12 -6.96
C VAL A 719 -42.62 -2.77 -7.11
N TRP A 720 -41.87 -1.72 -7.42
CA TRP A 720 -42.44 -0.39 -7.60
C TRP A 720 -43.28 -0.30 -8.88
N ALA A 721 -42.77 -0.77 -10.02
CA ALA A 721 -43.51 -0.79 -11.29
C ALA A 721 -44.28 -2.10 -11.47
N GLN A 722 -45.61 -2.05 -11.34
CA GLN A 722 -46.46 -3.25 -11.38
C GLN A 722 -46.54 -3.88 -12.78
N GLU A 723 -46.45 -3.06 -13.83
CA GLU A 723 -46.45 -3.47 -15.25
C GLU A 723 -45.06 -3.94 -15.75
N ALA A 724 -44.08 -4.11 -14.86
CA ALA A 724 -42.78 -4.67 -15.21
C ALA A 724 -42.88 -6.21 -15.38
N THR A 725 -42.41 -6.71 -16.52
CA THR A 725 -42.31 -8.15 -16.80
C THR A 725 -41.09 -8.74 -16.09
N PRO A 726 -40.98 -10.08 -15.94
CA PRO A 726 -39.82 -10.71 -15.33
C PRO A 726 -38.48 -10.37 -16.02
N GLU A 727 -38.53 -10.03 -17.31
CA GLU A 727 -37.38 -9.65 -18.14
C GLU A 727 -37.00 -8.17 -17.97
N ASP A 728 -37.92 -7.33 -17.46
CA ASP A 728 -37.67 -5.93 -17.19
C ASP A 728 -36.75 -5.78 -15.97
N PRO A 729 -35.60 -5.08 -16.06
CA PRO A 729 -34.75 -4.84 -14.89
C PRO A 729 -35.47 -4.09 -13.77
N GLY A 730 -36.43 -3.23 -14.11
CA GLY A 730 -37.31 -2.53 -13.19
C GLY A 730 -38.20 -3.44 -12.33
N SER A 731 -38.39 -4.71 -12.71
CA SER A 731 -39.09 -5.70 -11.89
C SER A 731 -38.36 -6.02 -10.57
N ARG A 732 -37.06 -5.69 -10.51
CA ARG A 732 -36.20 -5.89 -9.34
C ARG A 732 -36.24 -4.70 -8.38
N LEU A 733 -36.82 -3.57 -8.78
CA LEU A 733 -36.78 -2.33 -8.02
C LEU A 733 -37.95 -2.24 -7.05
N ALA A 734 -37.65 -2.02 -5.77
CA ALA A 734 -38.58 -1.51 -4.78
C ALA A 734 -38.07 -0.19 -4.19
N LEU A 735 -38.99 0.69 -3.83
CA LEU A 735 -38.67 1.92 -3.10
C LEU A 735 -39.26 1.79 -1.71
N ARG A 736 -38.39 1.75 -0.69
CA ARG A 736 -38.78 1.70 0.72
C ARG A 736 -38.80 3.12 1.28
N PHE A 737 -39.90 3.51 1.89
CA PHE A 737 -40.05 4.78 2.57
C PHE A 737 -40.26 4.57 4.06
N GLY A 738 -39.29 4.96 4.88
CA GLY A 738 -39.36 4.99 6.33
C GLY A 738 -39.91 6.32 6.85
N ILE A 739 -40.83 6.25 7.79
CA ILE A 739 -41.35 7.37 8.58
C ILE A 739 -40.50 7.41 9.85
N LEU A 740 -39.83 8.53 10.08
CA LEU A 740 -38.98 8.73 11.26
C LEU A 740 -39.73 9.58 12.29
N ASP A 741 -39.54 9.28 13.58
CA ASP A 741 -39.93 10.19 14.67
C ASP A 741 -38.90 11.33 14.86
N SER A 742 -39.18 12.25 15.78
CA SER A 742 -38.31 13.38 16.12
C SER A 742 -36.94 12.99 16.66
N ASP A 743 -36.81 11.76 17.16
CA ASP A 743 -35.55 11.20 17.68
C ASP A 743 -34.78 10.43 16.60
N GLY A 744 -35.33 10.35 15.37
CA GLY A 744 -34.72 9.69 14.22
C GLY A 744 -34.96 8.17 14.17
N ASN A 745 -35.83 7.62 15.02
CA ASN A 745 -36.19 6.21 14.99
C ASN A 745 -37.29 5.95 13.96
N GLU A 746 -37.23 4.81 13.28
CA GLU A 746 -38.24 4.42 12.30
C GLU A 746 -39.51 3.91 12.98
N ILE A 747 -40.60 4.66 12.84
CA ILE A 747 -41.91 4.35 13.43
C ILE A 747 -42.87 3.68 12.45
N GLY A 748 -42.50 3.57 11.17
CA GLY A 748 -43.25 2.84 10.16
C GLY A 748 -42.56 2.89 8.80
N PHE A 749 -42.98 2.02 7.88
CA PHE A 749 -42.48 2.03 6.50
C PHE A 749 -43.57 1.69 5.49
N GLN A 750 -43.41 2.15 4.25
CA GLN A 750 -44.29 1.86 3.13
C GLN A 750 -43.51 1.54 1.85
N TYR A 751 -44.11 0.70 1.00
CA TYR A 751 -43.63 0.38 -0.35
C TYR A 751 -44.66 0.86 -1.38
N PRO A 752 -44.55 2.10 -1.88
CA PRO A 752 -45.44 2.59 -2.91
C PRO A 752 -45.26 1.80 -4.21
N THR A 753 -46.34 1.73 -4.99
CA THR A 753 -46.38 1.03 -6.28
C THR A 753 -47.04 1.91 -7.33
N SER A 754 -46.67 1.74 -8.59
CA SER A 754 -47.25 2.43 -9.74
C SER A 754 -47.67 1.45 -10.82
N GLY A 755 -48.92 1.56 -11.28
CA GLY A 755 -49.50 0.74 -12.35
C GLY A 755 -49.44 1.38 -13.74
N GLY A 756 -48.77 2.53 -13.90
CA GLY A 756 -48.62 3.16 -15.20
C GLY A 756 -47.58 2.45 -16.06
N TRP A 757 -47.85 2.25 -17.36
CA TRP A 757 -46.86 1.68 -18.29
C TRP A 757 -45.57 2.52 -18.33
N GLU A 758 -45.68 3.85 -18.19
CA GLU A 758 -44.51 4.76 -18.08
C GLU A 758 -43.64 4.49 -16.85
N ALA A 759 -44.23 3.95 -15.76
CA ALA A 759 -43.52 3.64 -14.54
C ALA A 759 -42.54 2.49 -14.76
N CYS A 760 -42.89 1.49 -15.57
CA CYS A 760 -41.98 0.43 -15.98
C CYS A 760 -40.74 1.00 -16.68
N PHE A 761 -40.93 1.94 -17.61
CA PHE A 761 -39.83 2.51 -18.40
C PHE A 761 -38.90 3.38 -17.55
N LYS A 762 -39.46 4.07 -16.56
CA LYS A 762 -38.73 4.86 -15.56
C LYS A 762 -38.02 3.97 -14.54
N ALA A 763 -38.64 2.87 -14.10
CA ALA A 763 -38.04 1.89 -13.20
C ALA A 763 -36.85 1.20 -13.85
N ASN A 764 -37.04 0.75 -15.09
CA ASN A 764 -36.02 0.16 -15.93
C ASN A 764 -34.81 1.08 -16.10
N ARG A 765 -35.03 2.35 -16.44
CA ARG A 765 -33.96 3.35 -16.52
C ARG A 765 -33.26 3.53 -15.17
N LEU A 766 -34.02 3.64 -14.09
CA LEU A 766 -33.44 3.83 -12.75
C LEU A 766 -32.58 2.63 -12.34
N VAL A 767 -33.00 1.40 -12.64
CA VAL A 767 -32.19 0.19 -12.37
C VAL A 767 -30.92 0.17 -13.21
N ASP A 768 -30.99 0.52 -14.49
CA ASP A 768 -29.80 0.63 -15.34
C ASP A 768 -28.83 1.69 -14.82
N GLU A 769 -29.32 2.85 -14.37
CA GLU A 769 -28.50 3.89 -13.73
C GLU A 769 -27.89 3.42 -12.40
N LEU A 770 -28.63 2.64 -11.61
CA LEU A 770 -28.13 2.04 -10.35
C LEU A 770 -27.08 0.94 -10.62
N ASN A 771 -27.14 0.28 -11.78
CA ASN A 771 -26.11 -0.66 -12.24
C ASN A 771 -24.90 0.05 -12.89
N GLY A 772 -24.96 1.36 -13.10
CA GLY A 772 -23.86 2.17 -13.64
C GLY A 772 -23.89 2.39 -15.16
N ASP A 773 -24.98 2.04 -15.84
CA ASP A 773 -25.14 2.23 -17.29
C ASP A 773 -25.31 3.73 -17.64
N ARG A 774 -24.79 4.15 -18.80
CA ARG A 774 -24.86 5.55 -19.28
C ARG A 774 -26.05 5.78 -20.20
N ALA A 775 -26.51 7.03 -20.28
CA ALA A 775 -27.68 7.39 -21.09
C ALA A 775 -27.59 6.99 -22.59
N PRO A 776 -26.44 7.08 -23.30
CA PRO A 776 -26.32 6.59 -24.67
C PRO A 776 -26.62 5.10 -24.80
N ASP A 777 -26.12 4.29 -23.86
CA ASP A 777 -26.31 2.84 -23.87
C ASP A 777 -27.73 2.45 -23.47
N ILE A 778 -28.29 3.11 -22.46
CA ILE A 778 -29.69 2.93 -22.05
C ILE A 778 -30.63 3.33 -23.20
N SER A 779 -30.25 4.33 -24.02
CA SER A 779 -31.08 4.80 -25.15
C SER A 779 -31.23 3.80 -26.30
N LYS A 780 -30.40 2.75 -26.32
CA LYS A 780 -30.45 1.67 -27.31
C LYS A 780 -31.34 0.51 -26.85
N ARG A 781 -31.76 0.50 -25.58
CA ARG A 781 -32.53 -0.60 -24.98
C ARG A 781 -34.04 -0.33 -25.03
N PRO A 782 -34.87 -1.32 -25.36
CA PRO A 782 -36.33 -1.15 -25.36
C PRO A 782 -36.86 -0.92 -23.94
N ARG A 783 -38.07 -0.36 -23.85
CA ARG A 783 -38.78 -0.09 -22.57
C ARG A 783 -37.99 0.79 -21.62
N ARG A 784 -37.44 1.91 -22.12
CA ARG A 784 -36.63 2.87 -21.34
C ARG A 784 -37.16 4.29 -21.43
N HIS A 785 -37.03 5.04 -20.34
CA HIS A 785 -37.27 6.49 -20.33
C HIS A 785 -35.93 7.22 -20.32
N ILE A 786 -35.65 8.06 -21.31
CA ILE A 786 -34.44 8.90 -21.35
C ILE A 786 -34.85 10.36 -21.23
N TYR A 787 -34.12 11.10 -20.40
CA TYR A 787 -34.32 12.52 -20.15
C TYR A 787 -32.96 13.17 -20.25
N VAL A 788 -32.83 14.11 -21.17
CA VAL A 788 -31.65 14.96 -21.32
C VAL A 788 -32.06 16.39 -21.06
N ASP A 789 -31.29 17.08 -20.22
CA ASP A 789 -31.51 18.50 -19.98
C ASP A 789 -31.04 19.30 -21.20
N HIS A 790 -31.91 20.20 -21.68
CA HIS A 790 -31.61 21.12 -22.79
C HIS A 790 -30.38 22.01 -22.57
N ARG A 791 -29.90 22.15 -21.33
CA ARG A 791 -28.73 22.96 -20.96
C ARG A 791 -27.39 22.24 -21.18
N HIS A 792 -27.39 20.94 -21.46
CA HIS A 792 -26.17 20.14 -21.65
C HIS A 792 -25.71 20.09 -23.13
N GLY A 793 -25.44 21.27 -23.72
CA GLY A 793 -25.01 21.42 -25.11
C GLY A 793 -23.79 20.54 -25.50
N PRO A 794 -22.66 20.62 -24.78
CA PRO A 794 -21.46 19.81 -25.09
C PRO A 794 -21.68 18.30 -25.01
N TYR A 795 -22.61 17.84 -24.16
CA TYR A 795 -22.96 16.42 -24.04
C TYR A 795 -23.81 15.93 -25.20
N LEU A 796 -24.67 16.81 -25.74
CA LEU A 796 -25.47 16.54 -26.94
C LEU A 796 -24.63 16.60 -28.22
N GLU A 797 -23.56 17.40 -28.23
CA GLU A 797 -22.60 17.44 -29.34
C GLU A 797 -21.78 16.15 -29.45
N LYS A 798 -21.35 15.58 -28.32
CA LYS A 798 -20.66 14.27 -28.28
C LYS A 798 -21.61 13.08 -28.54
N HIS A 799 -22.88 13.20 -28.16
CA HIS A 799 -23.88 12.13 -28.33
C HIS A 799 -25.14 12.63 -29.07
N PRO A 800 -25.06 12.86 -30.39
CA PRO A 800 -26.15 13.43 -31.18
C PRO A 800 -27.42 12.56 -31.19
N GLU A 801 -27.29 11.25 -30.98
CA GLU A 801 -28.41 10.31 -30.85
C GLU A 801 -29.32 10.62 -29.65
N LEU A 802 -28.81 11.36 -28.65
CA LEU A 802 -29.53 11.74 -27.46
C LEU A 802 -30.39 13.01 -27.63
N ALA A 803 -30.21 13.76 -28.73
CA ALA A 803 -30.93 15.01 -28.99
C ALA A 803 -32.46 14.85 -29.02
N LYS A 804 -32.96 13.69 -29.48
CA LYS A 804 -34.39 13.36 -29.49
C LYS A 804 -35.00 13.15 -28.10
N PHE A 805 -34.18 12.97 -27.06
CA PHE A 805 -34.62 12.76 -25.68
C PHE A 805 -34.52 14.04 -24.81
N VAL A 806 -34.19 15.19 -25.42
CA VAL A 806 -34.20 16.48 -24.72
C VAL A 806 -35.60 16.78 -24.19
N GLY A 807 -35.70 17.02 -22.88
CA GLY A 807 -36.98 17.25 -22.20
C GLY A 807 -37.76 15.98 -21.81
N GLY A 808 -37.22 14.77 -22.10
CA GLY A 808 -37.80 13.49 -21.69
C GLY A 808 -38.62 12.81 -22.77
N SER A 809 -38.25 11.59 -23.14
CA SER A 809 -38.98 10.72 -24.07
C SER A 809 -38.78 9.23 -23.71
N TYR A 810 -39.57 8.37 -24.33
CA TYR A 810 -39.60 6.93 -24.06
C TYR A 810 -39.15 6.12 -25.28
N ILE A 811 -38.69 4.90 -25.02
CA ILE A 811 -38.33 3.91 -26.03
C ILE A 811 -39.26 2.72 -25.82
N GLY A 812 -40.13 2.46 -26.78
CA GLY A 812 -41.17 1.44 -26.73
C GLY A 812 -40.65 0.00 -26.74
N ASN A 813 -41.59 -0.94 -26.89
CA ASN A 813 -41.30 -2.36 -26.70
C ASN A 813 -40.37 -2.94 -27.78
N ASN A 814 -40.41 -2.37 -28.99
CA ASN A 814 -39.64 -2.81 -30.15
C ASN A 814 -38.49 -1.83 -30.46
N GLY A 815 -38.11 -0.97 -29.51
CA GLY A 815 -37.08 0.05 -29.69
C GLY A 815 -37.57 1.33 -30.39
N GLU A 816 -38.88 1.47 -30.63
CA GLU A 816 -39.47 2.64 -31.27
C GLU A 816 -39.43 3.87 -30.36
N PHE A 817 -39.17 5.04 -30.93
CA PHE A 817 -39.16 6.29 -30.17
C PHE A 817 -40.57 6.80 -29.90
N ILE A 818 -40.88 7.09 -28.64
CA ILE A 818 -42.16 7.61 -28.17
C ILE A 818 -41.91 8.97 -27.51
N PRO A 819 -42.38 10.10 -28.08
CA PRO A 819 -42.13 11.42 -27.51
C PRO A 819 -42.82 11.59 -26.15
N GLY A 820 -42.12 12.15 -25.16
CA GLY A 820 -42.69 12.48 -23.85
C GLY A 820 -43.70 13.63 -23.96
N GLY A 821 -44.71 13.62 -23.09
CA GLY A 821 -45.81 14.59 -23.12
C GLY A 821 -45.33 16.06 -23.06
N ARG A 822 -45.54 16.80 -24.16
CA ARG A 822 -45.19 18.24 -24.29
C ARG A 822 -45.77 19.08 -23.16
N SER A 823 -44.98 20.03 -22.64
CA SER A 823 -45.43 20.98 -21.61
C SER A 823 -46.67 21.77 -22.07
N LYS A 824 -47.58 22.06 -21.13
CA LYS A 824 -48.80 22.84 -21.36
C LYS A 824 -48.50 24.20 -22.04
N ARG A 825 -47.35 24.80 -21.69
CA ARG A 825 -46.83 26.07 -22.23
C ARG A 825 -46.48 25.99 -23.73
N GLN A 826 -45.91 24.87 -24.18
CA GLN A 826 -45.60 24.67 -25.61
C GLN A 826 -46.86 24.34 -26.44
N ARG A 827 -47.88 23.70 -25.84
CA ARG A 827 -49.19 23.54 -26.50
C ARG A 827 -49.89 24.88 -26.68
N GLU A 828 -49.83 25.76 -25.68
CA GLU A 828 -50.39 27.12 -25.75
C GLU A 828 -49.63 27.99 -26.78
N GLU A 829 -48.29 27.93 -26.81
CA GLU A 829 -47.48 28.66 -27.80
C GLU A 829 -47.67 28.16 -29.24
N GLN A 830 -47.90 26.86 -29.44
CA GLN A 830 -48.17 26.28 -30.75
C GLN A 830 -49.61 26.54 -31.21
N GLN A 831 -50.58 26.57 -30.27
CA GLN A 831 -51.95 27.02 -30.53
C GLN A 831 -51.99 28.51 -30.87
N ASP A 832 -51.17 29.35 -30.21
CA ASP A 832 -51.05 30.77 -30.50
C ASP A 832 -50.34 31.06 -31.82
N ARG A 833 -49.32 30.28 -32.18
CA ARG A 833 -48.69 30.34 -33.51
C ARG A 833 -49.66 29.89 -34.61
N ALA A 834 -50.39 28.79 -34.40
CA ALA A 834 -51.42 28.32 -35.33
C ALA A 834 -52.57 29.33 -35.49
N ASN A 835 -53.01 29.97 -34.39
CA ASN A 835 -54.03 31.02 -34.43
C ASN A 835 -53.53 32.31 -35.11
N LYS A 836 -52.25 32.68 -34.94
CA LYS A 836 -51.62 33.81 -35.65
C LYS A 836 -51.47 33.54 -37.14
N GLU A 837 -51.11 32.32 -37.54
CA GLU A 837 -51.03 31.93 -38.95
C GLU A 837 -52.41 31.80 -39.61
N ALA A 838 -53.42 31.30 -38.89
CA ALA A 838 -54.80 31.26 -39.36
C ALA A 838 -55.41 32.66 -39.54
N LYS A 839 -55.07 33.63 -38.66
CA LYS A 839 -55.44 35.05 -38.84
C LYS A 839 -54.71 35.70 -40.01
N LYS A 840 -53.46 35.31 -40.28
CA LYS A 840 -52.67 35.81 -41.44
C LYS A 840 -53.19 35.28 -42.78
N LYS A 841 -53.83 34.09 -42.79
CA LYS A 841 -54.48 33.50 -43.98
C LYS A 841 -55.93 33.98 -44.23
N LYS A 842 -56.60 34.61 -43.25
CA LYS A 842 -57.97 35.16 -43.41
C LYS A 842 -58.00 36.67 -43.70
N GLY A 843 -56.85 37.34 -43.77
CA GLY A 843 -56.71 38.76 -44.08
C GLY A 843 -56.06 39.05 -45.43
N ARG A 844 -56.08 38.10 -46.37
CA ARG A 844 -55.57 38.25 -47.73
C ARG A 844 -56.56 37.69 -48.73
#